data_AF-A0A348P3B5-F1
#
_entry.id   AF-A0A348P3B5-F1
#
_cell.length_a   1.000
_cell.length_b   1.000
_cell.length_c   1.000
_cell.angle_alpha   90.00
_cell.angle_beta   90.00
_cell.angle_gamma   90.00
#
_symmetry.space_group_name_H-M   'P 1'
#
loop_
_entity.id
_entity.type
_entity.pdbx_description
1 polymer ?
#
loop_
_entity_poly.entity_id
_entity_poly.type
_entity_poly.pdbx_seq_one_letter_code
_entity_poly.pdbx_strand_id
1 'polypeptide(L)'
;MKEKIVGLAQNVKTYWNIPMPNRYMTFKEIAAYSFGGIGAYFLIQLGSMLIVSTTNAIVSTTIGVGPKDVYIIYLISTLINIPLTGVRANMVDNTRGKGGKYRPYLLTMGIPTAVISIIYVWFPYEKMYDIFQGQLFGHEKGYVIKCAVVMVCNLLLHFFYWFFTDAYTNLIHVLSPNTQERTDVLAVKSVVYSLAPSIVNIVNPIVAQIVANNDLTDIRVYRLTYPIFAILGIALTIVVWANTQEKIVQAKTHTIQVRFMDALREVAKNKYFWIISLAGWLGFLEAAYGNILLYSQSYGKTASGSQMALIYTLVGNASLWGMLLAPVCIRRFGKKRVLIGVNLMNVVCILAMLIDMRNIWWLFVCIYVNYLFGAFEQITTPAIQADIRDYQQYRSGERIDGMFAAVATIGGVVTLATSAVLPAVQERFGIFEGNGYKNPFDILDIETGDPTLLYRFMPVLIVMAGIGAFLNVVPYFFYDFTEKKQKGIVRVLKVRALFEDFGNGMLDDGRLVEAIDIIRNAQEMSVKQPIADWKKEYAQHAGKKSKSKRAAKEYNEEIEVSQFVMAELNKFDTELMKTEVEMYRSIYSPNLSSIKSIDISSAREEFKQAKKMPKGTEEEKQLRAFKKDVARKKIVCKKAIDKYYKDDTPVEPDYSVLEGWFDKEDECTLKAKELYLEAKAAKKNGDSAKAAELKAEIQRTRAEIKEAQANQKTEMDKLAYFGRAAKLNLD
;
A
#
# COMPACT_ATOMS: atom_id res chain seq x y z
N MET A 1 -6.59 -35.24 12.07
CA MET A 1 -6.88 -34.31 10.94
C MET A 1 -8.38 -34.09 10.77
N LYS A 2 -9.20 -35.16 10.73
CA LYS A 2 -10.68 -35.09 10.74
C LYS A 2 -11.28 -34.21 11.85
N GLU A 3 -10.89 -34.37 13.11
CA GLU A 3 -11.40 -33.52 14.21
C GLU A 3 -11.09 -32.04 14.04
N LYS A 4 -9.90 -31.70 13.53
CA LYS A 4 -9.52 -30.31 13.24
C LYS A 4 -10.36 -29.73 12.10
N ILE A 5 -10.72 -30.54 11.10
CA ILE A 5 -11.55 -30.13 9.95
C ILE A 5 -13.02 -29.97 10.38
N VAL A 6 -13.54 -30.90 11.19
CA VAL A 6 -14.91 -30.85 11.73
C VAL A 6 -15.08 -29.65 12.67
N GLY A 7 -14.11 -29.39 13.56
CA GLY A 7 -14.11 -28.19 14.41
C GLY A 7 -14.03 -26.89 13.61
N LEU A 8 -13.28 -26.88 12.49
CA LEU A 8 -13.22 -25.73 11.58
C LEU A 8 -14.56 -25.49 10.89
N ALA A 9 -15.21 -26.54 10.37
CA ALA A 9 -16.51 -26.43 9.72
C ALA A 9 -17.60 -25.94 10.69
N GLN A 10 -17.57 -26.41 11.93
CA GLN A 10 -18.51 -25.97 12.96
C GLN A 10 -18.25 -24.51 13.37
N ASN A 11 -16.98 -24.11 13.52
CA ASN A 11 -16.62 -22.71 13.76
C ASN A 11 -17.03 -21.79 12.60
N VAL A 12 -16.87 -22.22 11.35
CA VAL A 12 -17.31 -21.44 10.17
C VAL A 12 -18.81 -21.25 10.19
N LYS A 13 -19.59 -22.29 10.54
CA LYS A 13 -21.05 -22.21 10.62
C LYS A 13 -21.52 -21.29 11.74
N THR A 14 -20.90 -21.37 12.92
CA THR A 14 -21.27 -20.57 14.10
C THR A 14 -20.86 -19.10 13.95
N TYR A 15 -19.65 -18.84 13.45
CA TYR A 15 -19.06 -17.49 13.37
C TYR A 15 -19.12 -16.88 11.95
N TRP A 16 -20.09 -17.33 11.14
CA TRP A 16 -20.27 -16.81 9.78
C TRP A 16 -20.63 -15.32 9.78
N ASN A 17 -21.60 -14.95 10.63
CA ASN A 17 -22.12 -13.58 10.75
C ASN A 17 -21.69 -12.87 12.05
N ILE A 18 -20.98 -13.56 12.95
CA ILE A 18 -20.56 -13.05 14.25
C ILE A 18 -19.05 -13.29 14.39
N PRO A 19 -18.26 -12.31 14.84
CA PRO A 19 -16.82 -12.49 15.00
C PRO A 19 -16.50 -13.51 16.11
N MET A 20 -15.39 -14.23 15.95
CA MET A 20 -14.89 -15.11 17.02
C MET A 20 -14.39 -14.28 18.23
N PRO A 21 -14.39 -14.85 19.45
CA PRO A 21 -13.81 -14.18 20.62
C PRO A 21 -12.38 -13.69 20.33
N ASN A 22 -12.07 -12.44 20.71
CA ASN A 22 -10.79 -11.74 20.45
C ASN A 22 -10.42 -11.52 18.97
N ARG A 23 -11.39 -11.67 18.05
CA ARG A 23 -11.27 -11.32 16.63
C ARG A 23 -12.32 -10.27 16.27
N TYR A 24 -12.05 -9.50 15.23
CA TYR A 24 -12.92 -8.41 14.81
C TYR A 24 -13.65 -8.74 13.50
N MET A 25 -13.10 -9.61 12.65
CA MET A 25 -13.69 -9.99 11.37
C MET A 25 -14.52 -11.27 11.46
N THR A 26 -15.66 -11.26 10.78
CA THR A 26 -16.51 -12.44 10.57
C THR A 26 -15.94 -13.33 9.47
N PHE A 27 -16.28 -14.63 9.47
CA PHE A 27 -15.85 -15.50 8.36
C PHE A 27 -16.45 -15.06 7.02
N LYS A 28 -17.65 -14.48 7.01
CA LYS A 28 -18.26 -13.87 5.81
C LYS A 28 -17.41 -12.72 5.26
N GLU A 29 -16.94 -11.82 6.12
CA GLU A 29 -16.04 -10.72 5.71
C GLU A 29 -14.71 -11.24 5.18
N ILE A 30 -14.11 -12.22 5.84
CA ILE A 30 -12.83 -12.83 5.39
C ILE A 30 -13.01 -13.50 4.02
N ALA A 31 -14.09 -14.26 3.84
CA ALA A 31 -14.40 -14.93 2.59
C ALA A 31 -14.69 -13.92 1.47
N ALA A 32 -15.52 -12.90 1.74
CA ALA A 32 -15.82 -11.86 0.77
C ALA A 32 -14.58 -11.05 0.37
N TYR A 33 -13.74 -10.68 1.34
CA TYR A 33 -12.50 -9.93 1.08
C TYR A 33 -11.47 -10.76 0.31
N SER A 34 -11.35 -12.06 0.62
CA SER A 34 -10.40 -12.96 -0.07
C SER A 34 -10.89 -13.33 -1.46
N PHE A 35 -12.12 -13.88 -1.58
CA PHE A 35 -12.67 -14.36 -2.86
C PHE A 35 -13.07 -13.22 -3.79
N GLY A 36 -13.76 -12.20 -3.28
CA GLY A 36 -14.05 -10.98 -4.05
C GLY A 36 -12.76 -10.25 -4.46
N GLY A 37 -11.67 -10.49 -3.75
CA GLY A 37 -10.35 -9.98 -4.09
C GLY A 37 -9.68 -10.54 -5.33
N ILE A 38 -10.11 -11.72 -5.80
CA ILE A 38 -9.74 -12.19 -7.14
C ILE A 38 -10.17 -11.14 -8.18
N GLY A 39 -11.36 -10.55 -8.01
CA GLY A 39 -11.86 -9.49 -8.87
C GLY A 39 -10.99 -8.23 -8.87
N ALA A 40 -10.63 -7.77 -7.67
CA ALA A 40 -9.72 -6.64 -7.53
C ALA A 40 -8.37 -6.93 -8.18
N TYR A 41 -7.86 -8.17 -8.05
CA TYR A 41 -6.61 -8.57 -8.67
C TYR A 41 -6.69 -8.76 -10.19
N PHE A 42 -7.85 -9.07 -10.77
CA PHE A 42 -8.02 -8.95 -12.22
C PHE A 42 -7.84 -7.50 -12.67
N LEU A 43 -8.49 -6.54 -12.01
CA LEU A 43 -8.30 -5.12 -12.33
C LEU A 43 -6.86 -4.66 -12.10
N ILE A 44 -6.23 -5.13 -11.02
CA ILE A 44 -4.82 -4.83 -10.74
C ILE A 44 -3.92 -5.42 -11.83
N GLN A 45 -4.16 -6.66 -12.24
CA GLN A 45 -3.38 -7.31 -13.29
C GLN A 45 -3.51 -6.58 -14.63
N LEU A 46 -4.74 -6.24 -15.04
CA LEU A 46 -5.00 -5.49 -16.26
C LEU A 46 -4.32 -4.13 -16.25
N GLY A 47 -4.46 -3.36 -15.16
CA GLY A 47 -3.81 -2.06 -15.06
C GLY A 47 -2.29 -2.15 -15.04
N SER A 48 -1.72 -3.16 -14.36
CA SER A 48 -0.27 -3.38 -14.36
C SER A 48 0.31 -3.68 -15.75
N MET A 49 -0.46 -4.38 -16.60
CA MET A 49 -0.07 -4.71 -17.97
C MET A 49 -0.28 -3.54 -18.95
N LEU A 50 -1.16 -2.58 -18.64
CA LEU A 50 -1.45 -1.42 -19.50
C LEU A 50 -0.63 -0.18 -19.14
N ILE A 51 -0.15 -0.06 -17.91
CA ILE A 51 0.72 1.05 -17.53
C ILE A 51 2.02 0.97 -18.31
N VAL A 52 2.32 2.06 -19.01
CA VAL A 52 3.49 2.17 -19.88
C VAL A 52 4.75 2.04 -19.01
N SER A 53 5.62 1.12 -19.40
CA SER A 53 6.98 0.97 -18.88
C SER A 53 7.90 0.60 -20.04
N THR A 54 9.21 0.70 -19.84
CA THR A 54 10.21 0.40 -20.87
C THR A 54 10.14 -1.04 -21.40
N THR A 55 9.59 -1.97 -20.60
CA THR A 55 9.44 -3.39 -20.94
C THR A 55 8.00 -3.78 -21.29
N ASN A 56 7.10 -2.81 -21.47
CA ASN A 56 5.69 -3.10 -21.72
C ASN A 56 5.50 -3.60 -23.16
N ALA A 57 5.29 -4.91 -23.32
CA ALA A 57 5.05 -5.55 -24.61
C ALA A 57 3.76 -5.07 -25.28
N ILE A 58 2.69 -4.78 -24.52
CA ILE A 58 1.41 -4.35 -25.12
C ILE A 58 1.58 -3.01 -25.84
N VAL A 59 2.31 -2.07 -25.24
CA VAL A 59 2.47 -0.74 -25.86
C VAL A 59 3.52 -0.77 -26.98
N SER A 60 4.62 -1.51 -26.79
CA SER A 60 5.70 -1.60 -27.78
C SER A 60 5.36 -2.52 -28.95
N THR A 61 5.10 -3.80 -28.70
CA THR A 61 4.91 -4.82 -29.75
C THR A 61 3.47 -4.89 -30.26
N THR A 62 2.47 -4.85 -29.36
CA THR A 62 1.06 -5.04 -29.76
C THR A 62 0.44 -3.78 -30.36
N ILE A 63 0.59 -2.65 -29.69
CA ILE A 63 0.10 -1.37 -30.20
C ILE A 63 1.06 -0.87 -31.29
N GLY A 64 2.36 -1.16 -31.20
CA GLY A 64 3.35 -0.76 -32.21
C GLY A 64 3.87 0.66 -32.00
N VAL A 65 4.11 1.08 -30.76
CA VAL A 65 4.78 2.36 -30.44
C VAL A 65 6.29 2.12 -30.38
N GLY A 66 7.07 2.97 -31.05
CA GLY A 66 8.52 2.88 -31.10
C GLY A 66 9.17 2.94 -29.71
N PRO A 67 10.26 2.21 -29.45
CA PRO A 67 10.89 2.14 -28.13
C PRO A 67 11.27 3.52 -27.53
N LYS A 68 11.75 4.44 -28.36
CA LYS A 68 12.10 5.81 -27.95
C LYS A 68 10.88 6.59 -27.46
N ASP A 69 9.75 6.48 -28.16
CA ASP A 69 8.51 7.17 -27.79
C ASP A 69 7.86 6.53 -26.55
N VAL A 70 7.92 5.20 -26.42
CA VAL A 70 7.52 4.50 -25.19
C VAL A 70 8.31 5.00 -23.98
N TYR A 71 9.62 5.19 -24.13
CA TYR A 71 10.47 5.74 -23.07
C TYR A 71 10.09 7.18 -22.71
N ILE A 72 9.81 8.04 -23.70
CA ILE A 72 9.36 9.42 -23.47
C ILE A 72 8.02 9.43 -22.72
N ILE A 73 7.05 8.62 -23.16
CA ILE A 73 5.74 8.49 -22.50
C ILE A 73 5.92 7.99 -21.06
N TYR A 74 6.77 6.98 -20.84
CA TYR A 74 7.09 6.45 -19.52
C TYR A 74 7.69 7.52 -18.60
N LEU A 75 8.66 8.30 -19.09
CA LEU A 75 9.31 9.37 -18.32
C LEU A 75 8.30 10.44 -17.91
N ILE A 76 7.51 10.95 -18.86
CA ILE A 76 6.46 11.95 -18.60
C ILE A 76 5.45 11.42 -17.58
N SER A 77 4.98 10.19 -17.78
CA SER A 77 3.96 9.58 -16.92
C SER A 77 4.47 9.33 -15.50
N THR A 78 5.74 8.93 -15.36
CA THR A 78 6.37 8.74 -14.06
C THR A 78 6.53 10.06 -13.31
N LEU A 79 6.94 11.13 -13.99
CA LEU A 79 7.06 12.46 -13.38
C LEU A 79 5.69 13.02 -12.95
N ILE A 80 4.66 12.86 -13.77
CA ILE A 80 3.29 13.29 -13.45
C ILE A 80 2.69 12.44 -12.32
N ASN A 81 3.05 11.16 -12.20
CA ASN A 81 2.55 10.30 -11.13
C ASN A 81 2.98 10.76 -9.72
N ILE A 82 4.11 11.47 -9.58
CA ILE A 82 4.58 11.99 -8.28
C ILE A 82 3.53 12.93 -7.65
N PRO A 83 3.14 14.07 -8.27
CA PRO A 83 2.11 14.94 -7.71
C PRO A 83 0.74 14.27 -7.66
N LEU A 84 0.37 13.42 -8.64
CA LEU A 84 -0.89 12.69 -8.61
C LEU A 84 -1.00 11.77 -7.37
N THR A 85 0.09 11.12 -6.97
CA THR A 85 0.12 10.31 -5.74
C THR A 85 -0.12 11.16 -4.50
N GLY A 86 0.46 12.36 -4.46
CA GLY A 86 0.19 13.31 -3.38
C GLY A 86 -1.28 13.70 -3.29
N VAL A 87 -1.94 13.95 -4.43
CA VAL A 87 -3.38 14.26 -4.48
C VAL A 87 -4.20 13.08 -3.96
N ARG A 88 -3.93 11.86 -4.42
CA ARG A 88 -4.64 10.66 -3.93
C ARG A 88 -4.47 10.42 -2.44
N ALA A 89 -3.23 10.53 -1.96
CA ALA A 89 -2.91 10.37 -0.54
C ALA A 89 -3.69 11.38 0.31
N ASN A 90 -3.74 12.64 -0.14
CA ASN A 90 -4.51 13.68 0.54
C ASN A 90 -6.02 13.43 0.50
N MET A 91 -6.55 12.89 -0.61
CA MET A 91 -7.96 12.49 -0.70
C MET A 91 -8.27 11.39 0.32
N VAL A 92 -7.49 10.32 0.34
CA VAL A 92 -7.65 9.19 1.28
C VAL A 92 -7.56 9.66 2.73
N ASP A 93 -6.54 10.44 3.09
CA ASP A 93 -6.33 10.86 4.47
C ASP A 93 -7.38 11.87 4.97
N ASN A 94 -8.11 12.54 4.07
CA ASN A 94 -9.18 13.47 4.41
C ASN A 94 -10.59 12.95 4.06
N THR A 95 -10.73 11.71 3.62
CA THR A 95 -12.05 11.13 3.33
C THR A 95 -12.78 10.87 4.63
N ARG A 96 -13.98 11.46 4.74
CA ARG A 96 -14.85 11.35 5.92
C ARG A 96 -16.25 11.01 5.45
N GLY A 97 -16.84 10.01 6.08
CA GLY A 97 -18.19 9.55 5.78
C GLY A 97 -18.44 8.18 6.37
N LYS A 98 -19.71 7.83 6.59
CA LYS A 98 -20.11 6.53 7.16
C LYS A 98 -19.76 5.35 6.26
N GLY A 99 -19.44 5.61 4.99
CA GLY A 99 -18.99 4.62 4.02
C GLY A 99 -17.61 4.01 4.28
N GLY A 100 -16.80 4.59 5.18
CA GLY A 100 -15.41 4.20 5.44
C GLY A 100 -14.39 5.03 4.64
N LYS A 101 -13.11 4.94 5.01
CA LYS A 101 -11.99 5.69 4.42
C LYS A 101 -11.56 5.16 3.05
N TYR A 102 -11.55 3.84 2.87
CA TYR A 102 -11.05 3.16 1.67
C TYR A 102 -12.13 2.47 0.85
N ARG A 103 -13.17 1.97 1.51
CA ARG A 103 -14.27 1.22 0.92
C ARG A 103 -15.00 1.98 -0.20
N PRO A 104 -15.33 3.28 -0.10
CA PRO A 104 -15.99 4.02 -1.19
C PRO A 104 -15.15 4.08 -2.48
N TYR A 105 -13.82 4.04 -2.35
CA TYR A 105 -12.90 4.11 -3.49
C TYR A 105 -12.82 2.81 -4.29
N LEU A 106 -13.25 1.67 -3.73
CA LEU A 106 -13.27 0.41 -4.45
C LEU A 106 -14.14 0.46 -5.71
N LEU A 107 -15.32 1.08 -5.64
CA LEU A 107 -16.21 1.20 -6.80
C LEU A 107 -15.97 2.47 -7.59
N THR A 108 -15.80 3.61 -6.89
CA THR A 108 -15.63 4.91 -7.56
C THR A 108 -14.34 5.01 -8.37
N MET A 109 -13.27 4.30 -7.97
CA MET A 109 -12.01 4.24 -8.73
C MET A 109 -11.85 2.93 -9.52
N GLY A 110 -12.45 1.82 -9.05
CA GLY A 110 -12.42 0.54 -9.76
C GLY A 110 -13.20 0.55 -11.09
N ILE A 111 -14.37 1.20 -11.14
CA ILE A 111 -15.18 1.28 -12.37
C ILE A 111 -14.47 2.11 -13.45
N PRO A 112 -13.98 3.34 -13.19
CA PRO A 112 -13.19 4.08 -14.18
C PRO A 112 -11.97 3.30 -14.66
N THR A 113 -11.26 2.61 -13.75
CA THR A 113 -10.10 1.79 -14.11
C THR A 113 -10.48 0.74 -15.15
N ALA A 114 -11.54 -0.04 -14.92
CA ALA A 114 -12.03 -1.04 -15.85
C ALA A 114 -12.45 -0.43 -17.21
N VAL A 115 -13.18 0.69 -17.19
CA VAL A 115 -13.63 1.37 -18.41
C VAL A 115 -12.44 1.88 -19.22
N ILE A 116 -11.47 2.52 -18.57
CA ILE A 116 -10.25 3.01 -19.23
C ILE A 116 -9.46 1.85 -19.80
N SER A 117 -9.31 0.73 -19.07
CA SER A 117 -8.62 -0.46 -19.57
C SER A 117 -9.30 -1.06 -20.81
N ILE A 118 -10.63 -1.08 -20.85
CA ILE A 118 -11.39 -1.52 -22.03
C ILE A 118 -11.15 -0.57 -23.19
N ILE A 119 -11.29 0.75 -22.97
CA ILE A 119 -11.06 1.77 -23.99
C ILE A 119 -9.64 1.67 -24.55
N TYR A 120 -8.63 1.48 -23.69
CA TYR A 120 -7.23 1.37 -24.07
C TYR A 120 -7.04 0.30 -25.13
N VAL A 121 -7.60 -0.89 -24.93
CA VAL A 121 -7.37 -2.03 -25.84
C VAL A 121 -8.30 -2.02 -27.06
N TRP A 122 -9.53 -1.52 -26.90
CA TRP A 122 -10.50 -1.42 -27.99
C TRP A 122 -10.29 -0.22 -28.91
N PHE A 123 -9.42 0.72 -28.54
CA PHE A 123 -9.15 1.88 -29.38
C PHE A 123 -8.61 1.43 -30.75
N PRO A 124 -9.17 1.94 -31.87
CA PRO A 124 -8.78 1.51 -33.21
C PRO A 124 -7.48 2.21 -33.65
N TYR A 125 -6.35 1.82 -33.05
CA TYR A 125 -5.03 2.40 -33.34
C TYR A 125 -4.64 2.30 -34.82
N GLU A 126 -5.02 1.22 -35.51
CA GLU A 126 -4.74 0.98 -36.93
C GLU A 126 -5.43 2.01 -37.83
N LYS A 127 -6.66 2.43 -37.49
CA LYS A 127 -7.46 3.37 -38.30
C LYS A 127 -6.98 4.82 -38.18
N MET A 128 -6.07 5.12 -37.25
CA MET A 128 -5.56 6.48 -37.05
C MET A 128 -4.72 6.95 -38.25
N TYR A 129 -4.05 6.02 -38.93
CA TYR A 129 -3.27 6.29 -40.14
C TYR A 129 -4.15 6.68 -41.32
N ASP A 130 -5.32 6.06 -41.45
CA ASP A 130 -6.28 6.34 -42.52
C ASP A 130 -6.98 7.70 -42.33
N ILE A 131 -7.32 8.03 -41.07
CA ILE A 131 -8.11 9.23 -40.72
C ILE A 131 -7.23 10.49 -40.69
N PHE A 132 -5.99 10.39 -40.21
CA PHE A 132 -5.12 11.54 -40.00
C PHE A 132 -3.88 11.49 -40.88
N GLN A 133 -4.02 12.06 -42.08
CA GLN A 133 -2.98 12.07 -43.10
C GLN A 133 -2.05 13.30 -43.00
N GLY A 134 -0.76 13.09 -43.32
CA GLY A 134 0.29 14.11 -43.31
C GLY A 134 1.32 13.91 -42.20
N GLN A 135 2.30 14.80 -42.11
CA GLN A 135 3.38 14.75 -41.11
C GLN A 135 3.17 15.78 -40.00
N LEU A 136 3.59 15.43 -38.78
CA LEU A 136 3.61 16.29 -37.60
C LEU A 136 4.77 15.84 -36.71
N PHE A 137 5.61 16.77 -36.23
CA PHE A 137 6.81 16.48 -35.43
C PHE A 137 7.77 15.43 -36.07
N GLY A 138 7.86 15.38 -37.40
CA GLY A 138 8.75 14.44 -38.10
C GLY A 138 8.23 13.01 -38.22
N HIS A 139 7.02 12.72 -37.73
CA HIS A 139 6.34 11.43 -37.86
C HIS A 139 4.97 11.60 -38.55
N GLU A 140 4.36 10.50 -39.00
CA GLU A 140 3.00 10.51 -39.54
C GLU A 140 2.00 10.95 -38.46
N LYS A 141 1.03 11.81 -38.82
CA LYS A 141 0.02 12.32 -37.89
C LYS A 141 -0.76 11.20 -37.19
N GLY A 142 -1.08 10.13 -37.90
CA GLY A 142 -1.71 8.93 -37.33
C GLY A 142 -0.89 8.30 -36.20
N TYR A 143 0.44 8.24 -36.36
CA TYR A 143 1.35 7.74 -35.33
C TYR A 143 1.43 8.67 -34.11
N VAL A 144 1.50 9.99 -34.33
CA VAL A 144 1.52 10.97 -33.23
C VAL A 144 0.24 10.91 -32.40
N ILE A 145 -0.92 10.80 -33.07
CA ILE A 145 -2.22 10.70 -32.39
C ILE A 145 -2.34 9.39 -31.62
N LYS A 146 -1.86 8.28 -32.19
CA LYS A 146 -1.74 7.00 -31.49
C LYS A 146 -0.93 7.13 -30.20
N CYS A 147 0.24 7.77 -30.25
CA CYS A 147 1.07 8.04 -29.07
C CYS A 147 0.36 8.94 -28.04
N ALA A 148 -0.36 9.96 -28.51
CA ALA A 148 -1.13 10.85 -27.64
C ALA A 148 -2.27 10.13 -26.91
N VAL A 149 -3.00 9.24 -27.60
CA VAL A 149 -4.07 8.42 -27.00
C VAL A 149 -3.49 7.47 -25.96
N VAL A 150 -2.40 6.76 -26.29
CA VAL A 150 -1.65 5.91 -25.36
C VAL A 150 -1.26 6.71 -24.11
N MET A 151 -0.70 7.92 -24.28
CA MET A 151 -0.32 8.79 -23.17
C MET A 151 -1.53 9.21 -22.32
N VAL A 152 -2.64 9.64 -22.92
CA VAL A 152 -3.85 10.04 -22.17
C VAL A 152 -4.42 8.87 -21.38
N CYS A 153 -4.60 7.70 -22.01
CA CYS A 153 -5.07 6.51 -21.33
C CYS A 153 -4.12 6.08 -20.22
N ASN A 154 -2.80 6.17 -20.45
CA ASN A 154 -1.79 5.87 -19.45
C ASN A 154 -1.85 6.83 -18.25
N LEU A 155 -2.01 8.14 -18.47
CA LEU A 155 -2.14 9.13 -17.39
C LEU A 155 -3.42 8.92 -16.57
N LEU A 156 -4.53 8.58 -17.23
CA LEU A 156 -5.78 8.25 -16.55
C LEU A 156 -5.61 6.99 -15.68
N LEU A 157 -5.01 5.91 -16.21
CA LEU A 157 -4.67 4.74 -15.42
C LEU A 157 -3.72 5.09 -14.27
N HIS A 158 -2.72 5.94 -14.53
CA HIS A 158 -1.80 6.38 -13.50
C HIS A 158 -2.52 7.02 -12.32
N PHE A 159 -3.65 7.70 -12.51
CA PHE A 159 -4.48 8.20 -11.41
C PHE A 159 -5.40 7.10 -10.85
N PHE A 160 -6.35 6.60 -11.66
CA PHE A 160 -7.46 5.75 -11.21
C PHE A 160 -7.02 4.36 -10.76
N TYR A 161 -6.18 3.68 -11.54
CA TYR A 161 -5.74 2.32 -11.23
C TYR A 161 -4.91 2.28 -9.95
N TRP A 162 -3.95 3.20 -9.81
CA TRP A 162 -3.10 3.24 -8.61
C TRP A 162 -3.90 3.67 -7.39
N PHE A 163 -4.88 4.57 -7.53
CA PHE A 163 -5.81 4.88 -6.44
C PHE A 163 -6.62 3.64 -6.04
N PHE A 164 -7.20 2.93 -7.01
CA PHE A 164 -7.93 1.68 -6.73
C PHE A 164 -7.04 0.65 -6.02
N THR A 165 -5.81 0.47 -6.49
CA THR A 165 -4.82 -0.44 -5.91
C THR A 165 -4.47 -0.04 -4.48
N ASP A 166 -4.20 1.23 -4.23
CA ASP A 166 -3.93 1.75 -2.89
C ASP A 166 -5.13 1.55 -1.97
N ALA A 167 -6.35 1.82 -2.45
CA ALA A 167 -7.55 1.64 -1.65
C ALA A 167 -7.77 0.16 -1.29
N TYR A 168 -7.55 -0.73 -2.24
CA TYR A 168 -7.73 -2.16 -2.02
C TYR A 168 -6.67 -2.79 -1.11
N THR A 169 -5.41 -2.44 -1.34
CA THR A 169 -4.27 -2.99 -0.59
C THR A 169 -4.24 -2.47 0.83
N ASN A 170 -4.63 -1.21 1.06
CA ASN A 170 -4.67 -0.62 2.40
C ASN A 170 -5.92 -0.98 3.21
N LEU A 171 -6.99 -1.46 2.57
CA LEU A 171 -8.23 -1.83 3.26
C LEU A 171 -7.99 -2.83 4.41
N ILE A 172 -7.10 -3.80 4.25
CA ILE A 172 -6.79 -4.79 5.31
C ILE A 172 -6.29 -4.14 6.61
N HIS A 173 -5.65 -2.97 6.53
CA HIS A 173 -5.14 -2.27 7.70
C HIS A 173 -6.24 -1.62 8.54
N VAL A 174 -7.44 -1.44 7.99
CA VAL A 174 -8.59 -0.84 8.68
C VAL A 174 -9.72 -1.83 8.97
N LEU A 175 -9.61 -3.09 8.49
CA LEU A 175 -10.62 -4.14 8.73
C LEU A 175 -10.53 -4.79 10.12
N SER A 176 -9.34 -4.86 10.71
CA SER A 176 -9.13 -5.38 12.06
C SER A 176 -8.05 -4.59 12.79
N PRO A 177 -8.17 -4.29 14.08
CA PRO A 177 -7.09 -3.78 14.93
C PRO A 177 -6.05 -4.84 15.30
N ASN A 178 -6.36 -6.14 15.13
CA ASN A 178 -5.51 -7.24 15.59
C ASN A 178 -4.51 -7.67 14.50
N THR A 179 -3.21 -7.51 14.76
CA THR A 179 -2.12 -7.89 13.82
C THR A 179 -2.14 -9.36 13.42
N GLN A 180 -2.44 -10.27 14.37
CA GLN A 180 -2.44 -11.70 14.08
C GLN A 180 -3.59 -12.06 13.15
N GLU A 181 -4.76 -11.45 13.38
CA GLU A 181 -5.91 -11.59 12.49
C GLU A 181 -5.60 -11.04 11.10
N ARG A 182 -5.00 -9.85 10.98
CA ARG A 182 -4.55 -9.30 9.68
C ARG A 182 -3.61 -10.26 8.97
N THR A 183 -2.65 -10.87 9.67
CA THR A 183 -1.67 -11.80 9.08
C THR A 183 -2.32 -13.10 8.62
N ASP A 184 -3.26 -13.63 9.40
CA ASP A 184 -4.02 -14.84 9.04
C ASP A 184 -4.87 -14.59 7.78
N VAL A 185 -5.56 -13.44 7.72
CA VAL A 185 -6.33 -13.03 6.55
C VAL A 185 -5.41 -12.80 5.36
N LEU A 186 -4.27 -12.11 5.53
CA LEU A 186 -3.26 -11.91 4.49
C LEU A 186 -2.77 -13.23 3.89
N ALA A 187 -2.60 -14.29 4.69
CA ALA A 187 -2.17 -15.59 4.17
C ALA A 187 -3.22 -16.23 3.26
N VAL A 188 -4.48 -16.28 3.70
CA VAL A 188 -5.61 -16.81 2.88
C VAL A 188 -5.76 -15.98 1.61
N LYS A 189 -5.73 -14.67 1.79
CA LYS A 189 -5.82 -13.66 0.76
C LYS A 189 -4.75 -13.84 -0.33
N SER A 190 -3.46 -13.87 0.03
CA SER A 190 -2.37 -13.92 -0.95
C SER A 190 -2.41 -15.17 -1.83
N VAL A 191 -2.81 -16.32 -1.24
CA VAL A 191 -3.05 -17.54 -2.01
C VAL A 191 -4.20 -17.36 -3.00
N VAL A 192 -5.35 -16.86 -2.55
CA VAL A 192 -6.53 -16.67 -3.39
C VAL A 192 -6.28 -15.63 -4.50
N TYR A 193 -5.54 -14.57 -4.21
CA TYR A 193 -5.24 -13.51 -5.17
C TYR A 193 -4.32 -13.96 -6.29
N SER A 194 -3.41 -14.91 -6.01
CA SER A 194 -2.52 -15.50 -7.02
C SER A 194 -3.26 -16.22 -8.15
N LEU A 195 -4.55 -16.55 -7.95
CA LEU A 195 -5.39 -17.17 -8.97
C LEU A 195 -5.67 -16.22 -10.14
N ALA A 196 -5.85 -14.92 -9.90
CA ALA A 196 -6.14 -13.96 -10.97
C ALA A 196 -5.03 -13.90 -12.04
N PRO A 197 -3.75 -13.63 -11.71
CA PRO A 197 -2.68 -13.66 -12.70
C PRO A 197 -2.49 -15.04 -13.33
N SER A 198 -2.68 -16.12 -12.56
CA SER A 198 -2.61 -17.49 -13.08
C SER A 198 -3.66 -17.74 -14.18
N ILE A 199 -4.91 -17.30 -13.95
CA ILE A 199 -5.99 -17.40 -14.93
C ILE A 199 -5.67 -16.58 -16.17
N VAL A 200 -5.20 -15.33 -16.02
CA VAL A 200 -4.83 -14.46 -17.15
C VAL A 200 -3.71 -15.10 -17.99
N ASN A 201 -2.68 -15.66 -17.34
CA ASN A 201 -1.55 -16.29 -18.00
C ASN A 201 -1.92 -17.59 -18.73
N ILE A 202 -3.00 -18.27 -18.33
CA ILE A 202 -3.51 -19.47 -19.02
C ILE A 202 -4.46 -19.07 -20.16
N VAL A 203 -5.38 -18.13 -19.91
CA VAL A 203 -6.42 -17.76 -20.86
C VAL A 203 -5.86 -17.00 -22.07
N ASN A 204 -4.90 -16.10 -21.86
CA ASN A 204 -4.36 -15.29 -22.97
C ASN A 204 -3.71 -16.16 -24.08
N PRO A 205 -2.83 -17.13 -23.79
CA PRO A 205 -2.33 -18.06 -24.80
C PRO A 205 -3.42 -18.90 -25.50
N ILE A 206 -4.41 -19.38 -24.75
CA ILE A 206 -5.53 -20.16 -25.33
C ILE A 206 -6.32 -19.30 -26.32
N VAL A 207 -6.61 -18.05 -25.96
CA VAL A 207 -7.32 -17.12 -26.86
C VAL A 207 -6.45 -16.75 -28.07
N ALA A 208 -5.13 -16.60 -27.90
CA ALA A 208 -4.20 -16.36 -29.00
C ALA A 208 -4.22 -17.51 -30.03
N GLN A 209 -4.31 -18.76 -29.58
CA GLN A 209 -4.46 -19.91 -30.48
C GLN A 209 -5.73 -19.85 -31.33
N ILE A 210 -6.83 -19.36 -30.75
CA ILE A 210 -8.15 -19.35 -31.41
C ILE A 210 -8.30 -18.15 -32.35
N VAL A 211 -7.83 -16.96 -31.94
CA VAL A 211 -8.17 -15.68 -32.61
C VAL A 211 -7.00 -15.08 -33.37
N ALA A 212 -5.77 -15.48 -33.07
CA ALA A 212 -4.55 -14.83 -33.55
C ALA A 212 -3.48 -15.82 -34.06
N ASN A 213 -3.85 -17.05 -34.45
CA ASN A 213 -2.90 -18.07 -34.94
C ASN A 213 -1.68 -18.27 -34.00
N ASN A 214 -1.92 -18.27 -32.68
CA ASN A 214 -0.90 -18.40 -31.64
C ASN A 214 0.03 -17.18 -31.51
N ASP A 215 -0.33 -16.03 -32.07
CA ASP A 215 0.36 -14.76 -31.88
C ASP A 215 -0.19 -14.02 -30.66
N LEU A 216 0.58 -14.03 -29.57
CA LEU A 216 0.28 -13.28 -28.35
C LEU A 216 0.45 -11.77 -28.51
N THR A 217 1.15 -11.32 -29.56
CA THR A 217 1.36 -9.90 -29.81
C THR A 217 0.18 -9.25 -30.52
N ASP A 218 -0.78 -10.03 -31.03
CA ASP A 218 -1.96 -9.50 -31.70
C ASP A 218 -2.95 -8.84 -30.71
N ILE A 219 -3.32 -7.60 -31.00
CA ILE A 219 -4.24 -6.81 -30.18
C ILE A 219 -5.63 -7.44 -30.04
N ARG A 220 -6.05 -8.30 -30.99
CA ARG A 220 -7.34 -9.01 -30.97
C ARG A 220 -7.48 -9.92 -29.75
N VAL A 221 -6.39 -10.54 -29.29
CA VAL A 221 -6.36 -11.37 -28.08
C VAL A 221 -6.78 -10.56 -26.87
N TYR A 222 -6.20 -9.37 -26.73
CA TYR A 222 -6.48 -8.46 -25.63
C TYR A 222 -7.85 -7.81 -25.75
N ARG A 223 -8.31 -7.49 -26.97
CA ARG A 223 -9.66 -6.95 -27.22
C ARG A 223 -10.76 -7.90 -26.75
N LEU A 224 -10.53 -9.21 -26.81
CA LEU A 224 -11.48 -10.21 -26.31
C LEU A 224 -11.35 -10.46 -24.81
N THR A 225 -10.12 -10.66 -24.31
CA THR A 225 -9.87 -11.08 -22.92
C THR A 225 -10.08 -9.98 -21.90
N TYR A 226 -9.60 -8.75 -22.17
CA TYR A 226 -9.57 -7.68 -21.18
C TYR A 226 -10.96 -7.21 -20.74
N PRO A 227 -11.97 -7.04 -21.63
CA PRO A 227 -13.32 -6.70 -21.21
C PRO A 227 -13.95 -7.76 -20.30
N ILE A 228 -13.71 -9.05 -20.57
CA ILE A 228 -14.25 -10.15 -19.76
C ILE A 228 -13.67 -10.07 -18.35
N PHE A 229 -12.35 -9.95 -18.22
CA PHE A 229 -11.67 -9.81 -16.93
C PHE A 229 -12.04 -8.51 -16.20
N ALA A 230 -12.24 -7.41 -16.93
CA ALA A 230 -12.64 -6.13 -16.34
C ALA A 230 -14.06 -6.20 -15.74
N ILE A 231 -15.02 -6.79 -16.48
CA ILE A 231 -16.41 -6.95 -16.02
C ILE A 231 -16.47 -7.91 -14.82
N LEU A 232 -15.80 -9.05 -14.90
CA LEU A 232 -15.71 -10.02 -13.81
C LEU A 232 -14.99 -9.42 -12.60
N GLY A 233 -13.95 -8.61 -12.85
CA GLY A 233 -13.21 -7.85 -11.86
C GLY A 233 -14.10 -6.91 -11.06
N ILE A 234 -14.91 -6.10 -11.72
CA ILE A 234 -15.88 -5.20 -11.07
C ILE A 234 -16.93 -6.02 -10.30
N ALA A 235 -17.51 -7.06 -10.91
CA ALA A 235 -18.58 -7.85 -10.28
C ALA A 235 -18.13 -8.46 -8.94
N LEU A 236 -16.94 -9.03 -8.88
CA LEU A 236 -16.35 -9.58 -7.66
C LEU A 236 -15.90 -8.48 -6.68
N THR A 237 -15.44 -7.33 -7.17
CA THR A 237 -15.11 -6.17 -6.30
C THR A 237 -16.35 -5.60 -5.61
N ILE A 238 -17.53 -5.63 -6.26
CA ILE A 238 -18.81 -5.27 -5.63
C ILE A 238 -19.12 -6.17 -4.44
N VAL A 239 -18.76 -7.46 -4.49
CA VAL A 239 -18.93 -8.39 -3.36
C VAL A 239 -18.09 -7.97 -2.16
N VAL A 240 -16.86 -7.50 -2.40
CA VAL A 240 -16.00 -6.94 -1.33
C VAL A 240 -16.68 -5.71 -0.74
N TRP A 241 -17.00 -4.74 -1.59
CA TRP A 241 -17.64 -3.49 -1.16
C TRP A 241 -18.92 -3.73 -0.37
N ALA A 242 -19.78 -4.66 -0.79
CA ALA A 242 -21.06 -4.91 -0.12
C ALA A 242 -20.91 -5.59 1.25
N ASN A 243 -19.86 -6.40 1.46
CA ASN A 243 -19.75 -7.26 2.64
C ASN A 243 -18.64 -6.88 3.62
N THR A 244 -17.79 -5.90 3.32
CA THR A 244 -16.75 -5.42 4.25
C THR A 244 -17.15 -4.13 4.95
N GLN A 245 -16.87 -4.02 6.25
CA GLN A 245 -17.01 -2.77 7.00
C GLN A 245 -15.68 -2.40 7.67
N GLU A 246 -15.31 -1.12 7.62
CA GLU A 246 -14.10 -0.60 8.26
C GLU A 246 -14.34 -0.41 9.76
N LYS A 247 -13.44 -0.95 10.59
CA LYS A 247 -13.57 -1.00 12.05
C LYS A 247 -12.50 -0.14 12.71
N ILE A 248 -12.44 1.12 12.30
CA ILE A 248 -11.40 2.05 12.73
C ILE A 248 -11.55 2.35 14.23
N VAL A 249 -10.45 2.21 14.97
CA VAL A 249 -10.32 2.64 16.37
C VAL A 249 -9.80 4.08 16.38
N GLN A 250 -10.61 5.01 15.90
CA GLN A 250 -10.35 6.44 16.03
C GLN A 250 -11.48 7.06 16.85
N ALA A 251 -11.11 7.96 17.77
CA ALA A 251 -12.07 8.81 18.46
C ALA A 251 -12.84 9.63 17.41
N LYS A 252 -14.15 9.77 17.60
CA LYS A 252 -15.01 10.57 16.71
C LYS A 252 -14.60 12.05 16.70
N THR A 253 -13.90 12.51 17.73
CA THR A 253 -13.74 13.92 18.09
C THR A 253 -12.46 14.59 17.59
N HIS A 254 -11.37 13.86 17.36
CA HIS A 254 -10.11 14.52 17.01
C HIS A 254 -9.81 14.43 15.52
N THR A 255 -10.44 15.33 14.77
CA THR A 255 -10.36 15.29 13.30
C THR A 255 -10.07 16.66 12.72
N ILE A 256 -8.88 17.20 13.02
CA ILE A 256 -8.30 18.26 12.20
C ILE A 256 -7.98 17.68 10.81
N GLN A 257 -8.29 18.38 9.72
CA GLN A 257 -7.76 18.00 8.40
C GLN A 257 -6.23 18.00 8.47
N VAL A 258 -5.61 16.84 8.24
CA VAL A 258 -4.15 16.77 8.25
C VAL A 258 -3.63 17.52 7.03
N ARG A 259 -2.91 18.62 7.25
CA ARG A 259 -2.32 19.40 6.17
C ARG A 259 -1.35 18.51 5.40
N PHE A 260 -1.51 18.44 4.07
CA PHE A 260 -0.62 17.66 3.18
C PHE A 260 0.87 17.81 3.53
N MET A 261 1.36 19.04 3.68
CA MET A 261 2.77 19.31 4.00
C MET A 261 3.19 18.87 5.42
N ASP A 262 2.25 18.84 6.37
CA ASP A 262 2.54 18.32 7.71
C ASP A 262 2.53 16.80 7.70
N ALA A 263 1.54 16.18 7.06
CA ALA A 263 1.47 14.73 6.89
C ALA A 263 2.72 14.19 6.16
N LEU A 264 3.13 14.85 5.06
CA LEU A 264 4.34 14.51 4.31
C LEU A 264 5.57 14.56 5.22
N ARG A 265 5.68 15.62 6.03
CA ARG A 265 6.80 15.81 6.95
C ARG A 265 6.80 14.77 8.07
N GLU A 266 5.65 14.46 8.65
CA GLU A 266 5.56 13.48 9.73
C GLU A 266 5.92 12.08 9.25
N VAL A 267 5.46 11.68 8.05
CA VAL A 267 5.88 10.43 7.42
C VAL A 267 7.38 10.46 7.09
N ALA A 268 7.90 11.58 6.56
CA ALA A 268 9.31 11.72 6.26
C ALA A 268 10.22 11.71 7.50
N LYS A 269 9.71 11.91 8.71
CA LYS A 269 10.48 11.72 9.95
C LYS A 269 10.57 10.24 10.35
N ASN A 270 9.72 9.35 9.81
CA ASN A 270 9.62 7.96 10.22
C ASN A 270 10.87 7.15 9.82
N LYS A 271 11.66 6.72 10.81
CA LYS A 271 12.91 5.98 10.55
C LYS A 271 12.67 4.64 9.85
N TYR A 272 11.58 3.95 10.17
CA TYR A 272 11.30 2.62 9.60
C TYR A 272 10.86 2.70 8.15
N PHE A 273 10.16 3.77 7.78
CA PHE A 273 9.86 4.05 6.39
C PHE A 273 11.14 4.15 5.56
N TRP A 274 12.11 4.95 6.00
CA TRP A 274 13.38 5.10 5.26
C TRP A 274 14.19 3.82 5.20
N ILE A 275 14.22 3.02 6.27
CA ILE A 275 14.93 1.74 6.26
C ILE A 275 14.39 0.83 5.15
N ILE A 276 13.07 0.73 4.98
CA ILE A 276 12.46 -0.13 3.96
C ILE A 276 12.59 0.48 2.57
N SER A 277 12.36 1.78 2.43
CA SER A 277 12.51 2.47 1.15
C SER A 277 13.95 2.36 0.63
N LEU A 278 14.95 2.54 1.51
CA LEU A 278 16.36 2.37 1.16
C LEU A 278 16.70 0.92 0.79
N ALA A 279 16.11 -0.09 1.46
CA ALA A 279 16.31 -1.49 1.09
C ALA A 279 15.90 -1.73 -0.37
N GLY A 280 14.70 -1.27 -0.76
CA GLY A 280 14.22 -1.38 -2.14
C GLY A 280 15.05 -0.59 -3.15
N TRP A 281 15.50 0.63 -2.82
CA TRP A 281 16.30 1.45 -3.74
C TRP A 281 17.73 0.95 -3.92
N LEU A 282 18.34 0.42 -2.85
CA LEU A 282 19.67 -0.19 -2.92
C LEU A 282 19.63 -1.55 -3.62
N GLY A 283 18.50 -2.27 -3.52
CA GLY A 283 18.26 -3.56 -4.14
C GLY A 283 17.99 -3.54 -5.64
N PHE A 284 18.01 -2.38 -6.32
CA PHE A 284 17.53 -2.25 -7.71
C PHE A 284 18.22 -3.20 -8.71
N LEU A 285 19.48 -3.56 -8.48
CA LEU A 285 20.24 -4.46 -9.34
C LEU A 285 19.78 -5.91 -9.24
N GLU A 286 19.05 -6.29 -8.18
CA GLU A 286 18.53 -7.66 -7.99
C GLU A 286 17.72 -8.11 -9.21
N ALA A 287 16.98 -7.22 -9.88
CA ALA A 287 16.21 -7.57 -11.07
C ALA A 287 17.05 -8.00 -12.29
N ALA A 288 18.38 -7.79 -12.29
CA ALA A 288 19.25 -8.12 -13.42
C ALA A 288 19.28 -9.63 -13.75
N TYR A 289 19.02 -10.52 -12.78
CA TYR A 289 18.97 -11.96 -13.03
C TYR A 289 17.67 -12.41 -13.74
N GLY A 290 16.63 -11.56 -13.80
CA GLY A 290 15.28 -11.95 -14.21
C GLY A 290 15.17 -12.56 -15.62
N ASN A 291 16.09 -12.21 -16.53
CA ASN A 291 16.11 -12.73 -17.90
C ASN A 291 17.09 -13.90 -18.11
N ILE A 292 17.75 -14.40 -17.06
CA ILE A 292 18.78 -15.46 -17.19
C ILE A 292 18.23 -16.74 -17.80
N LEU A 293 17.04 -17.21 -17.38
CA LEU A 293 16.42 -18.40 -17.98
C LEU A 293 16.07 -18.18 -19.45
N LEU A 294 15.50 -17.01 -19.76
CA LEU A 294 15.14 -16.65 -21.12
C LEU A 294 16.38 -16.59 -22.01
N TYR A 295 17.47 -15.97 -21.55
CA TYR A 295 18.72 -15.89 -22.30
C TYR A 295 19.38 -17.27 -22.46
N SER A 296 19.38 -18.09 -21.42
CA SER A 296 19.89 -19.46 -21.48
C SER A 296 19.14 -20.30 -22.53
N GLN A 297 17.81 -20.20 -22.59
CA GLN A 297 17.01 -20.89 -23.60
C GLN A 297 17.19 -20.29 -24.99
N SER A 298 16.84 -19.02 -25.16
CA SER A 298 16.68 -18.39 -26.47
C SER A 298 18.02 -18.26 -27.21
N TYR A 299 19.07 -17.91 -26.47
CA TYR A 299 20.39 -17.63 -27.03
C TYR A 299 21.40 -18.74 -26.74
N GLY A 300 21.32 -19.41 -25.59
CA GLY A 300 22.21 -20.52 -25.22
C GLY A 300 21.75 -21.90 -25.69
N LYS A 301 20.55 -22.02 -26.28
CA LYS A 301 19.92 -23.26 -26.75
C LYS A 301 19.93 -24.40 -25.71
N THR A 302 19.95 -24.07 -24.42
CA THR A 302 20.14 -25.04 -23.33
C THR A 302 18.89 -25.91 -23.06
N ALA A 303 17.74 -25.56 -23.64
CA ALA A 303 16.48 -26.24 -23.42
C ALA A 303 15.52 -26.11 -24.62
N SER A 304 14.68 -27.11 -24.82
CA SER A 304 13.58 -27.04 -25.79
C SER A 304 12.45 -26.14 -25.29
N GLY A 305 11.60 -25.66 -26.21
CA GLY A 305 10.41 -24.87 -25.84
C GLY A 305 9.46 -25.60 -24.88
N SER A 306 9.33 -26.93 -25.00
CA SER A 306 8.50 -27.74 -24.10
C SER A 306 9.11 -27.87 -22.70
N GLN A 307 10.44 -28.02 -22.59
CA GLN A 307 11.14 -28.01 -21.30
C GLN A 307 10.97 -26.67 -20.60
N MET A 308 11.04 -25.57 -21.34
CA MET A 308 10.90 -24.22 -20.77
C MET A 308 9.49 -23.89 -20.35
N ALA A 309 8.47 -24.35 -21.08
CA ALA A 309 7.08 -24.27 -20.63
C ALA A 309 6.87 -25.00 -19.29
N LEU A 310 7.48 -26.18 -19.12
CA LEU A 310 7.45 -26.93 -17.87
C LEU A 310 8.18 -26.20 -16.74
N ILE A 311 9.38 -25.65 -17.02
CA ILE A 311 10.16 -24.87 -16.05
C ILE A 311 9.37 -23.66 -15.56
N TYR A 312 8.80 -22.84 -16.45
CA TYR A 312 8.01 -21.68 -16.05
C TYR A 312 6.76 -22.07 -15.26
N THR A 313 6.12 -23.19 -15.61
CA THR A 313 4.97 -23.72 -14.86
C THR A 313 5.37 -24.13 -13.44
N LEU A 314 6.51 -24.79 -13.27
CA LEU A 314 7.01 -25.21 -11.96
C LEU A 314 7.48 -24.03 -11.11
N VAL A 315 8.25 -23.09 -11.69
CA VAL A 315 8.71 -21.87 -11.01
C VAL A 315 7.52 -21.03 -10.56
N GLY A 316 6.49 -20.86 -11.41
CA GLY A 316 5.26 -20.16 -11.04
C GLY A 316 4.55 -20.79 -9.84
N ASN A 317 4.55 -22.13 -9.75
CA ASN A 317 3.98 -22.87 -8.62
C ASN A 317 4.83 -22.80 -7.33
N ALA A 318 6.12 -22.43 -7.41
CA ALA A 318 6.99 -22.28 -6.23
C ALA A 318 6.43 -21.24 -5.24
N SER A 319 5.86 -20.16 -5.79
CA SER A 319 5.28 -19.06 -5.01
C SER A 319 4.11 -19.50 -4.13
N LEU A 320 3.31 -20.48 -4.59
CA LEU A 320 2.20 -21.03 -3.80
C LEU A 320 2.71 -21.67 -2.51
N TRP A 321 3.75 -22.50 -2.62
CA TRP A 321 4.35 -23.17 -1.47
C TRP A 321 5.04 -22.18 -0.53
N GLY A 322 5.71 -21.16 -1.07
CA GLY A 322 6.28 -20.07 -0.30
C GLY A 322 5.23 -19.33 0.54
N MET A 323 4.10 -18.94 -0.06
CA MET A 323 3.01 -18.26 0.64
C MET A 323 2.36 -19.13 1.73
N LEU A 324 2.23 -20.44 1.52
CA LEU A 324 1.71 -21.35 2.54
C LEU A 324 2.67 -21.52 3.72
N LEU A 325 3.98 -21.47 3.47
CA LEU A 325 5.01 -21.67 4.49
C LEU A 325 5.35 -20.39 5.28
N ALA A 326 5.20 -19.21 4.66
CA ALA A 326 5.55 -17.93 5.28
C ALA A 326 4.87 -17.68 6.65
N PRO A 327 3.55 -17.90 6.84
CA PRO A 327 2.89 -17.66 8.14
C PRO A 327 3.45 -18.55 9.25
N VAL A 328 3.83 -19.80 8.92
CA VAL A 328 4.45 -20.72 9.87
C VAL A 328 5.82 -20.22 10.30
N CYS A 329 6.63 -19.76 9.34
CA CYS A 329 7.94 -19.17 9.62
C CYS A 329 7.83 -17.86 10.42
N ILE A 330 6.91 -16.97 10.06
CA ILE A 330 6.68 -15.70 10.76
C ILE A 330 6.31 -15.96 12.22
N ARG A 331 5.35 -16.86 12.50
CA ARG A 331 4.96 -17.20 13.88
C ARG A 331 6.10 -17.84 14.69
N ARG A 332 7.01 -18.58 14.04
CA ARG A 332 8.10 -19.30 14.71
C ARG A 332 9.31 -18.40 14.99
N PHE A 333 9.74 -17.64 13.99
CA PHE A 333 11.00 -16.90 14.01
C PHE A 333 10.83 -15.39 14.20
N GLY A 334 9.62 -14.87 13.96
CA GLY A 334 9.27 -13.45 13.99
C GLY A 334 9.57 -12.75 12.66
N LYS A 335 8.78 -11.72 12.33
CA LYS A 335 8.85 -10.99 11.04
C LYS A 335 10.27 -10.56 10.63
N LYS A 336 11.01 -9.88 11.52
CA LYS A 336 12.37 -9.36 11.24
C LYS A 336 13.34 -10.45 10.80
N ARG A 337 13.38 -11.58 11.52
CA ARG A 337 14.34 -12.66 11.22
C ARG A 337 14.00 -13.38 9.94
N VAL A 338 12.70 -13.55 9.68
CA VAL A 338 12.21 -14.13 8.43
C VAL A 338 12.59 -13.24 7.25
N LEU A 339 12.39 -11.92 7.36
CA LEU A 339 12.75 -10.96 6.32
C LEU A 339 14.24 -11.01 5.96
N ILE A 340 15.12 -10.96 6.96
CA ILE A 340 16.58 -11.05 6.76
C ILE A 340 16.97 -12.41 6.19
N GLY A 341 16.38 -13.50 6.69
CA GLY A 341 16.67 -14.85 6.21
C GLY A 341 16.26 -15.07 4.76
N VAL A 342 15.10 -14.55 4.34
CA VAL A 342 14.61 -14.61 2.95
C VAL A 342 15.54 -13.83 2.03
N ASN A 343 15.88 -12.59 2.38
CA ASN A 343 16.75 -11.76 1.54
C ASN A 343 18.17 -12.36 1.44
N LEU A 344 18.73 -12.93 2.51
CA LEU A 344 20.00 -13.66 2.44
C LEU A 344 19.92 -14.92 1.58
N MET A 345 18.80 -15.64 1.64
CA MET A 345 18.57 -16.80 0.78
C MET A 345 18.48 -16.41 -0.69
N ASN A 346 17.89 -15.26 -1.01
CA ASN A 346 17.88 -14.72 -2.38
C ASN A 346 19.31 -14.49 -2.89
N VAL A 347 20.18 -13.87 -2.08
CA VAL A 347 21.60 -13.68 -2.42
C VAL A 347 22.28 -15.01 -2.73
N VAL A 348 22.10 -16.01 -1.87
CA VAL A 348 22.68 -17.34 -2.06
C VAL A 348 22.17 -17.99 -3.34
N CYS A 349 20.85 -17.95 -3.58
CA CYS A 349 20.25 -18.57 -4.77
C CYS A 349 20.70 -17.89 -6.07
N ILE A 350 20.84 -16.56 -6.07
CA ILE A 350 21.34 -15.79 -7.22
C ILE A 350 22.80 -16.15 -7.49
N LEU A 351 23.67 -16.07 -6.48
CA LEU A 351 25.10 -16.36 -6.67
C LEU A 351 25.37 -17.83 -6.99
N ALA A 352 24.54 -18.77 -6.49
CA ALA A 352 24.63 -20.18 -6.82
C ALA A 352 24.43 -20.47 -8.31
N MET A 353 23.79 -19.57 -9.07
CA MET A 353 23.67 -19.71 -10.53
C MET A 353 25.05 -19.73 -11.21
N LEU A 354 26.08 -19.09 -10.63
CA LEU A 354 27.45 -19.08 -11.18
C LEU A 354 28.10 -20.47 -11.25
N ILE A 355 27.60 -21.45 -10.48
CA ILE A 355 28.20 -22.79 -10.40
C ILE A 355 28.05 -23.53 -11.73
N ASP A 356 26.85 -23.52 -12.32
CA ASP A 356 26.59 -24.20 -13.59
C ASP A 356 25.52 -23.47 -14.41
N MET A 357 25.96 -22.45 -15.13
CA MET A 357 25.08 -21.57 -15.92
C MET A 357 24.64 -22.17 -17.26
N ARG A 358 25.27 -23.27 -17.68
CA ARG A 358 24.96 -23.95 -18.95
C ARG A 358 23.86 -24.98 -18.78
N ASN A 359 23.71 -25.49 -17.56
CA ASN A 359 22.68 -26.46 -17.22
C ASN A 359 21.37 -25.77 -16.85
N ILE A 360 20.37 -25.92 -17.72
CA ILE A 360 19.05 -25.33 -17.49
C ILE A 360 18.38 -25.85 -16.21
N TRP A 361 18.61 -27.12 -15.83
CA TRP A 361 18.00 -27.70 -14.64
C TRP A 361 18.59 -27.14 -13.35
N TRP A 362 19.89 -26.79 -13.37
CA TRP A 362 20.50 -26.08 -12.25
C TRP A 362 19.94 -24.67 -12.09
N LEU A 363 19.86 -23.91 -13.19
CA LEU A 363 19.24 -22.59 -13.20
C LEU A 363 17.78 -22.64 -12.73
N PHE A 364 17.03 -23.66 -13.16
CA PHE A 364 15.68 -23.93 -12.69
C PHE A 364 15.62 -24.12 -11.17
N VAL A 365 16.48 -24.95 -10.58
CA VAL A 365 16.49 -25.17 -9.12
C VAL A 365 16.80 -23.89 -8.36
N CYS A 366 17.83 -23.14 -8.78
CA CYS A 366 18.20 -21.86 -8.16
C CYS A 366 17.04 -20.86 -8.18
N ILE A 367 16.35 -20.74 -9.33
CA ILE A 367 15.24 -19.81 -9.50
C ILE A 367 13.98 -20.29 -8.80
N TYR A 368 13.69 -21.58 -8.83
CA TYR A 368 12.57 -22.17 -8.10
C TYR A 368 12.68 -21.90 -6.60
N VAL A 369 13.85 -22.15 -6.02
CA VAL A 369 14.10 -21.89 -4.60
C VAL A 369 14.05 -20.38 -4.30
N ASN A 370 14.62 -19.54 -5.17
CA ASN A 370 14.52 -18.08 -5.04
C ASN A 370 13.05 -17.61 -5.03
N TYR A 371 12.22 -18.06 -5.97
CA TYR A 371 10.78 -17.72 -6.03
C TYR A 371 10.00 -18.24 -4.82
N LEU A 372 10.34 -19.44 -4.32
CA LEU A 372 9.73 -19.99 -3.11
C LEU A 372 9.96 -19.08 -1.89
N PHE A 373 11.19 -18.60 -1.70
CA PHE A 373 11.50 -17.70 -0.58
C PHE A 373 11.01 -16.27 -0.84
N GLY A 374 11.15 -15.77 -2.06
CA GLY A 374 10.65 -14.44 -2.47
C GLY A 374 9.14 -14.29 -2.27
N ALA A 375 8.36 -15.37 -2.38
CA ALA A 375 6.93 -15.35 -2.10
C ALA A 375 6.57 -15.04 -0.63
N PHE A 376 7.52 -15.13 0.31
CA PHE A 376 7.28 -14.67 1.69
C PHE A 376 7.05 -13.17 1.77
N GLU A 377 7.65 -12.40 0.85
CA GLU A 377 7.51 -10.95 0.81
C GLU A 377 6.07 -10.50 0.58
N GLN A 378 5.28 -11.32 -0.11
CA GLN A 378 3.84 -11.10 -0.29
C GLN A 378 3.05 -11.07 1.02
N ILE A 379 3.62 -11.61 2.11
CA ILE A 379 3.01 -11.64 3.44
C ILE A 379 3.77 -10.72 4.40
N THR A 380 5.11 -10.72 4.38
CA THR A 380 5.91 -9.89 5.28
C THR A 380 5.81 -8.41 4.94
N THR A 381 5.80 -8.02 3.67
CA THR A 381 5.80 -6.60 3.27
C THR A 381 4.52 -5.88 3.73
N PRO A 382 3.29 -6.38 3.47
CA PRO A 382 2.08 -5.74 4.00
C PRO A 382 2.03 -5.74 5.53
N ALA A 383 2.50 -6.81 6.18
CA ALA A 383 2.54 -6.87 7.64
C ALA A 383 3.48 -5.81 8.24
N ILE A 384 4.65 -5.63 7.65
CA ILE A 384 5.63 -4.61 8.09
C ILE A 384 5.13 -3.20 7.76
N GLN A 385 4.48 -2.99 6.63
CA GLN A 385 3.88 -1.68 6.31
C GLN A 385 2.79 -1.30 7.33
N ALA A 386 2.00 -2.26 7.82
CA ALA A 386 1.06 -2.01 8.92
C ALA A 386 1.79 -1.56 10.19
N ASP A 387 2.87 -2.26 10.55
CA ASP A 387 3.70 -1.96 11.72
C ASP A 387 4.28 -0.54 11.67
N ILE A 388 4.71 -0.08 10.49
CA ILE A 388 5.22 1.29 10.29
C ILE A 388 4.12 2.34 10.47
N ARG A 389 2.89 2.06 10.02
CA ARG A 389 1.74 2.96 10.20
C ARG A 389 1.31 3.04 11.65
N ASP A 390 1.32 1.92 12.38
CA ASP A 390 1.05 1.93 13.82
C ASP A 390 2.14 2.73 14.58
N TYR A 391 3.41 2.58 14.20
CA TYR A 391 4.49 3.41 14.73
C TYR A 391 4.33 4.89 14.38
N GLN A 392 3.83 5.19 13.18
CA GLN A 392 3.55 6.57 12.78
C GLN A 392 2.49 7.17 13.70
N GLN A 393 1.37 6.49 13.88
CA GLN A 393 0.30 6.94 14.79
C GLN A 393 0.82 7.09 16.23
N TYR A 394 1.65 6.18 16.70
CA TYR A 394 2.28 6.29 18.02
C TYR A 394 3.14 7.55 18.18
N ARG A 395 3.85 7.95 17.12
CA ARG A 395 4.73 9.11 17.14
C ARG A 395 4.00 10.43 16.88
N SER A 396 3.16 10.50 15.84
CA SER A 396 2.46 11.73 15.44
C SER A 396 1.15 11.97 16.19
N GLY A 397 0.62 10.98 16.91
CA GLY A 397 -0.72 11.03 17.50
C GLY A 397 -1.83 10.85 16.45
N GLU A 398 -1.66 11.50 15.30
CA GLU A 398 -2.55 11.36 14.14
C GLU A 398 -2.25 10.09 13.35
N ARG A 399 -3.30 9.42 12.88
CA ARG A 399 -3.18 8.29 11.96
C ARG A 399 -3.07 8.80 10.52
N ILE A 400 -1.87 8.70 9.97
CA ILE A 400 -1.57 9.05 8.58
C ILE A 400 -1.34 7.75 7.81
N ASP A 401 -2.20 7.42 6.84
CA ASP A 401 -2.07 6.16 6.09
C ASP A 401 -1.69 6.40 4.62
N GLY A 402 -2.31 7.36 3.95
CA GLY A 402 -2.16 7.62 2.52
C GLY A 402 -0.81 8.24 2.16
N MET A 403 -0.32 9.18 2.96
CA MET A 403 0.91 9.92 2.66
C MET A 403 2.19 9.08 2.60
N PHE A 404 2.17 7.83 3.08
CA PHE A 404 3.25 6.87 2.86
C PHE A 404 3.53 6.63 1.37
N ALA A 405 2.48 6.50 0.54
CA ALA A 405 2.63 6.32 -0.89
C ALA A 405 3.25 7.58 -1.54
N ALA A 406 2.83 8.77 -1.10
CA ALA A 406 3.37 10.04 -1.61
C ALA A 406 4.87 10.19 -1.30
N VAL A 407 5.32 9.89 -0.07
CA VAL A 407 6.76 9.97 0.26
C VAL A 407 7.55 8.87 -0.47
N ALA A 408 6.95 7.70 -0.71
CA ALA A 408 7.59 6.64 -1.49
C ALA A 408 7.88 7.05 -2.95
N THR A 409 7.12 7.99 -3.53
CA THR A 409 7.37 8.48 -4.89
C THR A 409 8.69 9.25 -5.05
N ILE A 410 9.30 9.75 -3.96
CA ILE A 410 10.68 10.28 -3.98
C ILE A 410 11.64 9.20 -4.52
N GLY A 411 11.37 7.95 -4.16
CA GLY A 411 12.06 6.77 -4.68
C GLY A 411 11.91 6.57 -6.18
N GLY A 412 10.80 7.01 -6.78
CA GLY A 412 10.58 6.90 -8.22
C GLY A 412 11.65 7.63 -9.04
N VAL A 413 12.17 8.75 -8.54
CA VAL A 413 13.29 9.47 -9.17
C VAL A 413 14.58 8.66 -9.07
N VAL A 414 14.83 8.03 -7.92
CA VAL A 414 15.96 7.12 -7.74
C VAL A 414 15.84 5.93 -8.67
N THR A 415 14.65 5.32 -8.75
CA THR A 415 14.34 4.19 -9.65
C THR A 415 14.56 4.56 -11.11
N LEU A 416 14.10 5.74 -11.56
CA LEU A 416 14.35 6.25 -12.91
C LEU A 416 15.84 6.41 -13.22
N ALA A 417 16.63 6.92 -12.27
CA ALA A 417 18.07 7.03 -12.45
C ALA A 417 18.75 5.65 -12.51
N THR A 418 18.33 4.73 -11.64
CA THR A 418 18.91 3.38 -11.56
C THR A 418 18.49 2.45 -12.70
N SER A 419 17.33 2.67 -13.33
CA SER A 419 16.82 1.82 -14.41
C SER A 419 17.66 1.91 -15.69
N ALA A 420 18.43 2.99 -15.87
CA ALA A 420 19.36 3.16 -16.98
C ALA A 420 20.64 2.30 -16.86
N VAL A 421 20.96 1.80 -15.65
CA VAL A 421 22.21 1.05 -15.41
C VAL A 421 22.25 -0.26 -16.19
N LEU A 422 21.14 -1.01 -16.20
CA LEU A 422 21.10 -2.30 -16.90
C LEU A 422 21.20 -2.14 -18.43
N PRO A 423 20.46 -1.24 -19.09
CA PRO A 423 20.67 -0.89 -20.50
C PRO A 423 22.09 -0.42 -20.81
N ALA A 424 22.70 0.41 -19.96
CA ALA A 424 24.08 0.86 -20.17
C ALA A 424 25.09 -0.28 -20.11
N VAL A 425 24.87 -1.27 -19.23
CA VAL A 425 25.69 -2.49 -19.20
C VAL A 425 25.45 -3.32 -20.47
N GLN A 426 24.20 -3.48 -20.90
CA GLN A 426 23.87 -4.18 -22.16
C GLN A 426 24.57 -3.54 -23.37
N GLU A 427 24.52 -2.21 -23.50
CA GLU A 427 25.17 -1.46 -24.57
C GLU A 427 26.69 -1.67 -24.57
N ARG A 428 27.32 -1.69 -23.38
CA ARG A 428 28.77 -1.98 -23.24
C ARG A 428 29.15 -3.39 -23.71
N PHE A 429 28.22 -4.34 -23.66
CA PHE A 429 28.40 -5.69 -24.20
C PHE A 429 28.02 -5.80 -25.68
N GLY A 430 27.76 -4.68 -26.37
CA GLY A 430 27.42 -4.65 -27.79
C GLY A 430 25.94 -4.90 -28.09
N ILE A 431 25.07 -4.90 -27.08
CA ILE A 431 23.63 -5.09 -27.24
C ILE A 431 22.98 -3.71 -27.40
N PHE A 432 22.93 -3.19 -28.63
CA PHE A 432 22.33 -1.90 -28.95
C PHE A 432 21.67 -1.91 -30.34
N GLU A 433 20.72 -1.00 -30.56
CA GLU A 433 20.05 -0.85 -31.87
C GLU A 433 21.07 -0.47 -32.95
N GLY A 434 21.10 -1.24 -34.05
CA GLY A 434 22.05 -1.00 -35.14
C GLY A 434 23.41 -1.68 -34.96
N ASN A 435 23.55 -2.63 -34.04
CA ASN A 435 24.75 -3.47 -33.87
C ASN A 435 24.98 -4.51 -34.99
N GLY A 436 24.26 -4.43 -36.11
CA GLY A 436 24.38 -5.34 -37.24
C GLY A 436 23.43 -6.55 -37.22
N TYR A 437 22.64 -6.72 -36.17
CA TYR A 437 21.65 -7.80 -36.05
C TYR A 437 20.21 -7.29 -36.22
N LYS A 438 19.29 -8.21 -36.61
CA LYS A 438 17.86 -7.89 -36.76
C LYS A 438 17.24 -7.48 -35.43
N ASN A 439 17.52 -8.22 -34.36
CA ASN A 439 17.26 -7.78 -32.99
C ASN A 439 18.59 -7.55 -32.26
N PRO A 440 18.70 -6.51 -31.41
CA PRO A 440 19.94 -6.21 -30.69
C PRO A 440 20.49 -7.39 -29.86
N PHE A 441 19.61 -8.22 -29.32
CA PHE A 441 19.97 -9.36 -28.49
C PHE A 441 20.40 -10.61 -29.28
N ASP A 442 20.21 -10.65 -30.60
CA ASP A 442 20.63 -11.80 -31.43
C ASP A 442 22.16 -11.97 -31.43
N ILE A 443 22.92 -10.91 -31.09
CA ILE A 443 24.37 -10.99 -30.85
C ILE A 443 24.74 -11.98 -29.73
N LEU A 444 23.82 -12.26 -28.80
CA LEU A 444 24.02 -13.23 -27.72
C LEU A 444 23.83 -14.69 -28.17
N ASP A 445 23.23 -14.92 -29.33
CA ASP A 445 22.93 -16.27 -29.80
C ASP A 445 24.22 -17.05 -30.10
N ILE A 446 24.37 -18.25 -29.52
CA ILE A 446 25.61 -19.01 -29.64
C ILE A 446 25.84 -19.62 -31.02
N GLU A 447 24.80 -19.71 -31.86
CA GLU A 447 24.85 -20.28 -33.20
C GLU A 447 24.99 -19.20 -34.28
N THR A 448 24.32 -18.06 -34.08
CA THR A 448 24.21 -16.99 -35.09
C THR A 448 24.92 -15.68 -34.71
N GLY A 449 25.22 -15.47 -33.42
CA GLY A 449 25.86 -14.30 -32.85
C GLY A 449 27.33 -14.52 -32.47
N ASP A 450 27.77 -13.94 -31.35
CA ASP A 450 29.08 -14.25 -30.73
C ASP A 450 28.92 -15.44 -29.76
N PRO A 451 29.56 -16.59 -30.06
CA PRO A 451 29.44 -17.82 -29.26
C PRO A 451 29.87 -17.69 -27.79
N THR A 452 30.68 -16.67 -27.47
CA THR A 452 31.25 -16.47 -26.13
C THR A 452 30.58 -15.36 -25.35
N LEU A 453 29.86 -14.46 -26.03
CA LEU A 453 29.34 -13.23 -25.43
C LEU A 453 28.29 -13.52 -24.35
N LEU A 454 27.37 -14.44 -24.61
CA LEU A 454 26.34 -14.85 -23.65
C LEU A 454 26.96 -15.28 -22.31
N TYR A 455 27.98 -16.14 -22.36
CA TYR A 455 28.63 -16.68 -21.17
C TYR A 455 29.61 -15.71 -20.51
N ARG A 456 29.95 -14.58 -21.14
CA ARG A 456 30.64 -13.44 -20.50
C ARG A 456 29.65 -12.45 -19.90
N PHE A 457 28.47 -12.31 -20.51
CA PHE A 457 27.44 -11.37 -20.11
C PHE A 457 26.63 -11.88 -18.91
N MET A 458 26.19 -13.14 -18.93
CA MET A 458 25.37 -13.71 -17.86
C MET A 458 26.06 -13.67 -16.47
N PRO A 459 27.37 -13.96 -16.30
CA PRO A 459 28.01 -13.86 -14.99
C PRO A 459 28.00 -12.42 -14.45
N VAL A 460 28.15 -11.42 -15.33
CA VAL A 460 28.05 -10.01 -14.93
C VAL A 460 26.64 -9.70 -14.42
N LEU A 461 25.60 -10.18 -15.10
CA LEU A 461 24.21 -10.04 -14.62
C LEU A 461 24.00 -10.72 -13.26
N ILE A 462 24.52 -11.93 -13.06
CA ILE A 462 24.39 -12.67 -11.80
C ILE A 462 25.12 -11.95 -10.66
N VAL A 463 26.35 -11.47 -10.89
CA VAL A 463 27.13 -10.75 -9.89
C VAL A 463 26.46 -9.41 -9.56
N MET A 464 25.99 -8.67 -10.57
CA MET A 464 25.22 -7.45 -10.36
C MET A 464 23.96 -7.70 -9.53
N ALA A 465 23.21 -8.75 -9.86
CA ALA A 465 22.03 -9.15 -9.10
C ALA A 465 22.35 -9.59 -7.68
N GLY A 466 23.44 -10.34 -7.48
CA GLY A 466 23.90 -10.75 -6.15
C GLY A 466 24.32 -9.57 -5.28
N ILE A 467 25.01 -8.57 -5.87
CA ILE A 467 25.33 -7.30 -5.20
C ILE A 467 24.04 -6.55 -4.86
N GLY A 468 23.10 -6.43 -5.80
CA GLY A 468 21.79 -5.81 -5.55
C GLY A 468 21.05 -6.46 -4.39
N ALA A 469 20.87 -7.77 -4.44
CA ALA A 469 20.22 -8.53 -3.38
C ALA A 469 20.95 -8.38 -2.03
N PHE A 470 22.29 -8.32 -2.03
CA PHE A 470 23.04 -8.10 -0.79
C PHE A 470 22.83 -6.70 -0.22
N LEU A 471 22.85 -5.67 -1.08
CA LEU A 471 22.59 -4.28 -0.69
C LEU A 471 21.17 -4.08 -0.17
N ASN A 472 20.20 -4.85 -0.66
CA ASN A 472 18.82 -4.90 -0.15
C ASN A 472 18.77 -5.35 1.33
N VAL A 473 19.63 -6.29 1.75
CA VAL A 473 19.67 -6.80 3.13
C VAL A 473 20.17 -5.75 4.13
N VAL A 474 21.11 -4.89 3.71
CA VAL A 474 21.88 -4.03 4.63
C VAL A 474 20.99 -3.13 5.50
N PRO A 475 19.98 -2.41 4.97
CA PRO A 475 19.11 -1.57 5.80
C PRO A 475 18.32 -2.35 6.85
N TYR A 476 17.96 -3.61 6.59
CA TYR A 476 17.19 -4.42 7.55
C TYR A 476 17.95 -4.77 8.83
N PHE A 477 19.29 -4.66 8.85
CA PHE A 477 20.05 -4.78 10.09
C PHE A 477 19.75 -3.62 11.06
N PHE A 478 19.49 -2.42 10.53
CA PHE A 478 19.11 -1.23 11.30
C PHE A 478 17.61 -1.22 11.69
N TYR A 479 16.82 -2.18 11.20
CA TYR A 479 15.41 -2.33 11.55
C TYR A 479 15.25 -2.90 12.97
N ASP A 480 15.06 -2.05 13.98
CA ASP A 480 14.86 -2.46 15.39
C ASP A 480 13.40 -2.76 15.77
N PHE A 481 12.46 -2.76 14.81
CA PHE A 481 11.04 -3.02 15.11
C PHE A 481 10.80 -4.52 15.28
N THR A 482 10.61 -4.96 16.53
CA THR A 482 10.31 -6.35 16.87
C THR A 482 8.82 -6.51 17.20
N GLU A 483 8.33 -7.75 17.18
CA GLU A 483 6.93 -8.03 17.57
C GLU A 483 6.60 -7.56 18.99
N LYS A 484 7.59 -7.57 19.88
CA LYS A 484 7.43 -7.04 21.25
C LYS A 484 7.19 -5.54 21.23
N LYS A 485 8.03 -4.79 20.50
CA LYS A 485 7.87 -3.33 20.33
C LYS A 485 6.52 -2.99 19.68
N GLN A 486 6.10 -3.78 18.69
CA GLN A 486 4.79 -3.65 18.07
C GLN A 486 3.65 -3.81 19.10
N LYS A 487 3.65 -4.91 19.87
CA LYS A 487 2.62 -5.17 20.89
C LYS A 487 2.55 -4.03 21.92
N GLY A 488 3.70 -3.53 22.37
CA GLY A 488 3.79 -2.38 23.26
C GLY A 488 3.14 -1.13 22.67
N ILE A 489 3.50 -0.78 21.43
CA ILE A 489 2.92 0.37 20.72
C ILE A 489 1.40 0.24 20.58
N VAL A 490 0.88 -0.92 20.18
CA VAL A 490 -0.55 -1.13 20.01
C VAL A 490 -1.30 -0.97 21.35
N ARG A 491 -0.77 -1.50 22.46
CA ARG A 491 -1.37 -1.32 23.78
C ARG A 491 -1.37 0.14 24.22
N VAL A 492 -0.27 0.84 24.01
CA VAL A 492 -0.19 2.28 24.29
C VAL A 492 -1.23 3.05 23.48
N LEU A 493 -1.40 2.74 22.19
CA LEU A 493 -2.40 3.39 21.35
C LEU A 493 -3.82 3.17 21.88
N LYS A 494 -4.15 1.97 22.38
CA LYS A 494 -5.46 1.70 23.02
C LYS A 494 -5.65 2.52 24.29
N VAL A 495 -4.63 2.62 25.13
CA VAL A 495 -4.66 3.42 26.36
C VAL A 495 -4.81 4.92 26.03
N ARG A 496 -4.08 5.43 25.04
CA ARG A 496 -4.22 6.84 24.60
C ARG A 496 -5.62 7.13 24.06
N ALA A 497 -6.17 6.24 23.23
CA ALA A 497 -7.53 6.38 22.70
C ALA A 497 -8.57 6.41 23.82
N LEU A 498 -8.40 5.62 24.89
CA LEU A 498 -9.27 5.70 26.07
C LEU A 498 -9.25 7.09 26.71
N PHE A 499 -8.07 7.64 26.99
CA PHE A 499 -7.96 8.95 27.63
C PHE A 499 -8.55 10.07 26.77
N GLU A 500 -8.42 9.94 25.45
CA GLU A 500 -9.02 10.85 24.48
C GLU A 500 -10.56 10.71 24.47
N ASP A 501 -11.10 9.49 24.44
CA ASP A 501 -12.54 9.23 24.54
C ASP A 501 -13.10 9.73 25.89
N PHE A 502 -12.37 9.54 26.99
CA PHE A 502 -12.70 10.07 28.32
C PHE A 502 -12.74 11.61 28.35
N GLY A 503 -11.70 12.26 27.82
CA GLY A 503 -11.62 13.72 27.77
C GLY A 503 -12.73 14.36 26.93
N ASN A 504 -13.25 13.63 25.95
CA ASN A 504 -14.32 14.06 25.07
C ASN A 504 -15.73 13.64 25.54
N GLY A 505 -15.86 12.96 26.69
CA GLY A 505 -17.15 12.48 27.20
C GLY A 505 -17.80 11.36 26.39
N MET A 506 -17.03 10.64 25.56
CA MET A 506 -17.49 9.64 24.58
C MET A 506 -17.01 8.23 24.95
N LEU A 507 -17.10 7.85 26.23
CA LEU A 507 -16.64 6.55 26.72
C LEU A 507 -17.54 5.42 26.22
N ASP A 508 -16.90 4.38 25.66
CA ASP A 508 -17.52 3.09 25.38
C ASP A 508 -17.13 2.09 26.48
N ASP A 509 -18.13 1.46 27.12
CA ASP A 509 -17.92 0.54 28.25
C ASP A 509 -16.98 -0.62 27.90
N GLY A 510 -17.06 -1.14 26.66
CA GLY A 510 -16.20 -2.23 26.19
C GLY A 510 -14.73 -1.83 26.08
N ARG A 511 -14.45 -0.66 25.49
CA ARG A 511 -13.08 -0.11 25.42
C ARG A 511 -12.53 0.26 26.79
N LEU A 512 -13.38 0.72 27.70
CA LEU A 512 -13.00 1.06 29.07
C LEU A 512 -12.48 -0.17 29.82
N VAL A 513 -13.23 -1.27 29.79
CA VAL A 513 -12.80 -2.53 30.43
C VAL A 513 -11.48 -3.02 29.84
N GLU A 514 -11.36 -3.03 28.50
CA GLU A 514 -10.14 -3.47 27.83
C GLU A 514 -8.91 -2.63 28.23
N ALA A 515 -9.05 -1.31 28.29
CA ALA A 515 -7.94 -0.44 28.65
C ALA A 515 -7.55 -0.55 30.13
N ILE A 516 -8.53 -0.69 31.04
CA ILE A 516 -8.28 -0.95 32.46
C ILE A 516 -7.52 -2.27 32.64
N ASP A 517 -7.94 -3.33 31.94
CA ASP A 517 -7.26 -4.62 31.98
C ASP A 517 -5.82 -4.52 31.48
N ILE A 518 -5.58 -3.76 30.40
CA ILE A 518 -4.22 -3.49 29.90
C ILE A 518 -3.37 -2.80 30.97
N ILE A 519 -3.90 -1.75 31.63
CA ILE A 519 -3.17 -0.99 32.64
C ILE A 519 -2.88 -1.87 33.87
N ARG A 520 -3.88 -2.60 34.37
CA ARG A 520 -3.74 -3.47 35.54
C ARG A 520 -2.73 -4.58 35.29
N ASN A 521 -2.84 -5.25 34.14
CA ASN A 521 -1.87 -6.26 33.72
C ASN A 521 -0.47 -5.64 33.54
N ALA A 522 -0.37 -4.43 32.98
CA ALA A 522 0.91 -3.74 32.84
C ALA A 522 1.57 -3.44 34.20
N GLN A 523 0.80 -2.97 35.18
CA GLN A 523 1.27 -2.75 36.55
C GLN A 523 1.75 -4.06 37.18
N GLU A 524 0.99 -5.15 37.05
CA GLU A 524 1.34 -6.43 37.66
C GLU A 524 2.56 -7.09 37.00
N MET A 525 2.65 -7.05 35.67
CA MET A 525 3.68 -7.77 34.91
C MET A 525 4.98 -6.96 34.76
N SER A 526 4.95 -5.64 34.79
CA SER A 526 6.15 -4.81 34.59
C SER A 526 7.22 -4.98 35.67
N VAL A 527 6.79 -5.29 36.90
CA VAL A 527 7.65 -5.55 38.07
C VAL A 527 8.11 -7.02 38.18
N LYS A 528 7.57 -7.93 37.38
CA LYS A 528 7.96 -9.34 37.39
C LYS A 528 9.30 -9.53 36.67
N GLN A 529 10.08 -10.53 37.12
CA GLN A 529 11.35 -10.86 36.48
C GLN A 529 11.17 -11.85 35.32
N PRO A 530 11.90 -11.66 34.20
CA PRO A 530 11.89 -12.60 33.11
C PRO A 530 12.52 -13.93 33.55
N ILE A 531 11.92 -15.03 33.10
CA ILE A 531 12.45 -16.39 33.34
C ILE A 531 13.80 -16.49 32.63
N ALA A 532 14.89 -16.66 33.37
CA ALA A 532 16.24 -16.87 32.84
C ALA A 532 16.37 -18.29 32.24
N ASP A 533 17.25 -18.47 31.25
CA ASP A 533 17.64 -19.78 30.70
C ASP A 533 16.54 -20.74 30.17
N TRP A 534 15.31 -20.26 29.97
CA TRP A 534 14.23 -21.04 29.32
C TRP A 534 14.62 -21.59 27.94
N LYS A 535 15.61 -20.99 27.27
CA LYS A 535 16.15 -21.51 26.01
C LYS A 535 17.01 -22.75 26.19
N LYS A 536 17.79 -22.85 27.28
CA LYS A 536 18.71 -23.95 27.58
C LYS A 536 17.99 -25.11 28.29
N GLU A 537 17.20 -24.82 29.33
CA GLU A 537 16.42 -25.83 30.09
C GLU A 537 15.46 -26.64 29.20
N TYR A 538 14.90 -26.01 28.16
CA TYR A 538 13.90 -26.62 27.30
C TYR A 538 14.44 -27.01 25.91
N ALA A 539 15.76 -26.91 25.68
CA ALA A 539 16.41 -27.43 24.47
C ALA A 539 16.71 -28.93 24.57
N GLN A 540 16.82 -29.49 25.78
CA GLN A 540 17.29 -30.86 26.00
C GLN A 540 16.21 -31.96 25.83
N HIS A 541 14.91 -31.63 25.72
CA HIS A 541 13.85 -32.66 25.62
C HIS A 541 12.68 -32.26 24.68
N ALA A 542 12.42 -33.06 23.64
CA ALA A 542 11.35 -32.85 22.66
C ALA A 542 10.04 -33.57 23.07
N GLY A 543 8.88 -32.91 22.88
CA GLY A 543 7.56 -33.53 23.00
C GLY A 543 6.56 -32.73 23.86
N LYS A 544 6.59 -32.91 25.19
CA LYS A 544 5.63 -32.26 26.13
C LYS A 544 6.05 -30.84 26.58
N LYS A 545 7.34 -30.51 26.53
CA LYS A 545 7.93 -29.25 27.01
C LYS A 545 7.88 -28.08 26.00
N SER A 546 7.42 -28.31 24.75
CA SER A 546 7.28 -27.27 23.71
C SER A 546 6.22 -26.21 24.06
N LYS A 547 5.10 -26.62 24.66
CA LYS A 547 4.07 -25.70 25.16
C LYS A 547 4.60 -24.83 26.31
N SER A 548 5.34 -25.43 27.24
CA SER A 548 5.95 -24.72 28.37
C SER A 548 7.04 -23.74 27.92
N LYS A 549 7.86 -24.11 26.92
CA LYS A 549 8.81 -23.19 26.26
C LYS A 549 8.11 -22.00 25.59
N ARG A 550 6.99 -22.24 24.92
CA ARG A 550 6.17 -21.19 24.31
C ARG A 550 5.55 -20.28 25.37
N ALA A 551 5.03 -20.85 26.45
CA ALA A 551 4.47 -20.11 27.58
C ALA A 551 5.53 -19.22 28.28
N ALA A 552 6.75 -19.73 28.51
CA ALA A 552 7.84 -18.96 29.08
C ALA A 552 8.28 -17.80 28.17
N LYS A 553 8.30 -18.04 26.84
CA LYS A 553 8.56 -16.99 25.85
C LYS A 553 7.46 -15.91 25.88
N GLU A 554 6.19 -16.33 25.87
CA GLU A 554 5.04 -15.43 25.93
C GLU A 554 5.00 -14.63 27.25
N TYR A 555 5.37 -15.24 28.38
CA TYR A 555 5.48 -14.59 29.68
C TYR A 555 6.58 -13.51 29.70
N ASN A 556 7.79 -13.81 29.22
CA ASN A 556 8.87 -12.83 29.14
C ASN A 556 8.55 -11.70 28.15
N GLU A 557 7.87 -12.02 27.03
CA GLU A 557 7.35 -11.02 26.11
C GLU A 557 6.35 -10.08 26.80
N GLU A 558 5.45 -10.63 27.62
CA GLU A 558 4.45 -9.87 28.34
C GLU A 558 5.08 -8.89 29.34
N ILE A 559 6.14 -9.29 30.06
CA ILE A 559 6.88 -8.42 30.96
C ILE A 559 7.45 -7.20 30.20
N GLU A 560 8.18 -7.43 29.11
CA GLU A 560 8.78 -6.33 28.33
C GLU A 560 7.72 -5.40 27.72
N VAL A 561 6.61 -5.96 27.23
CA VAL A 561 5.48 -5.17 26.70
C VAL A 561 4.85 -4.33 27.81
N SER A 562 4.66 -4.91 28.99
CA SER A 562 4.10 -4.22 30.16
C SER A 562 5.02 -3.12 30.69
N GLN A 563 6.34 -3.33 30.69
CA GLN A 563 7.32 -2.28 30.99
C GLN A 563 7.24 -1.12 30.00
N PHE A 564 7.05 -1.40 28.71
CA PHE A 564 6.86 -0.37 27.69
C PHE A 564 5.59 0.47 27.94
N VAL A 565 4.47 -0.19 28.30
CA VAL A 565 3.22 0.51 28.64
C VAL A 565 3.38 1.38 29.89
N MET A 566 4.04 0.87 30.93
CA MET A 566 4.30 1.65 32.15
C MET A 566 5.24 2.84 31.92
N ALA A 567 6.28 2.67 31.08
CA ALA A 567 7.15 3.78 30.70
C ALA A 567 6.38 4.90 30.00
N GLU A 568 5.39 4.55 29.18
CA GLU A 568 4.52 5.54 28.54
C GLU A 568 3.57 6.21 29.54
N LEU A 569 2.99 5.48 30.50
CA LEU A 569 2.13 6.05 31.55
C LEU A 569 2.93 7.02 32.44
N ASN A 570 4.14 6.64 32.81
CA ASN A 570 5.02 7.43 33.67
C ASN A 570 5.80 8.52 32.90
N LYS A 571 5.59 8.66 31.58
CA LYS A 571 6.32 9.66 30.78
C LYS A 571 6.10 11.09 31.29
N PHE A 572 4.93 11.36 31.87
CA PHE A 572 4.57 12.66 32.43
C PHE A 572 5.34 13.00 33.72
N ASP A 573 6.01 12.03 34.34
CA ASP A 573 6.87 12.25 35.49
C ASP A 573 8.27 12.74 35.10
N THR A 574 8.66 12.59 33.82
CA THR A 574 9.97 13.00 33.32
C THR A 574 10.12 14.53 33.27
N GLU A 575 11.32 15.02 33.54
CA GLU A 575 11.62 16.45 33.55
C GLU A 575 11.39 17.11 32.19
N LEU A 576 11.70 16.39 31.11
CA LEU A 576 11.44 16.81 29.74
C LEU A 576 9.94 17.03 29.49
N MET A 577 9.10 16.05 29.82
CA MET A 577 7.65 16.16 29.60
C MET A 577 7.02 17.25 30.48
N LYS A 578 7.51 17.41 31.72
CA LYS A 578 7.08 18.51 32.60
C LYS A 578 7.37 19.88 31.97
N THR A 579 8.55 20.05 31.38
CA THR A 579 8.94 21.27 30.66
C THR A 579 8.08 21.50 29.42
N GLU A 580 7.76 20.45 28.67
CA GLU A 580 6.87 20.54 27.50
C GLU A 580 5.45 20.95 27.89
N VAL A 581 4.88 20.32 28.94
CA VAL A 581 3.54 20.62 29.46
C VAL A 581 3.48 22.06 29.99
N GLU A 582 4.49 22.52 30.70
CA GLU A 582 4.56 23.91 31.19
C GLU A 582 4.59 24.91 30.03
N MET A 583 5.37 24.63 28.98
CA MET A 583 5.40 25.46 27.78
C MET A 583 4.03 25.51 27.09
N TYR A 584 3.36 24.36 26.89
CA TYR A 584 2.02 24.35 26.30
C TYR A 584 1.00 25.06 27.17
N ARG A 585 1.03 24.89 28.49
CA ARG A 585 0.17 25.65 29.42
C ARG A 585 0.37 27.15 29.32
N SER A 586 1.61 27.61 29.11
CA SER A 586 1.89 29.04 28.94
C SER A 586 1.31 29.63 27.64
N ILE A 587 1.07 28.78 26.64
CA ILE A 587 0.55 29.20 25.34
C ILE A 587 -0.96 28.97 25.23
N TYR A 588 -1.50 27.97 25.91
CA TYR A 588 -2.91 27.62 25.88
C TYR A 588 -3.78 28.80 26.33
N SER A 589 -4.75 29.17 25.48
CA SER A 589 -5.80 30.14 25.82
C SER A 589 -7.14 29.72 25.23
N PRO A 590 -8.25 29.72 26.00
CA PRO A 590 -9.56 29.24 25.52
C PRO A 590 -10.05 29.94 24.24
N ASN A 591 -9.72 31.23 24.07
CA ASN A 591 -10.13 32.05 22.93
C ASN A 591 -9.02 32.29 21.90
N LEU A 592 -7.92 31.53 21.96
CA LEU A 592 -6.75 31.69 21.06
C LEU A 592 -6.15 33.11 21.08
N SER A 593 -6.45 33.91 22.10
CA SER A 593 -6.01 35.30 22.24
C SER A 593 -4.48 35.39 22.35
N SER A 594 -3.87 34.43 23.05
CA SER A 594 -2.42 34.26 23.15
C SER A 594 -1.76 34.00 21.80
N ILE A 595 -2.45 33.36 20.86
CA ILE A 595 -1.94 33.08 19.52
C ILE A 595 -2.14 34.29 18.59
N LYS A 596 -3.26 35.01 18.74
CA LYS A 596 -3.56 36.21 17.95
C LYS A 596 -2.54 37.33 18.20
N SER A 597 -2.04 37.45 19.42
CA SER A 597 -1.03 38.45 19.83
C SER A 597 0.41 38.07 19.48
N ILE A 598 0.66 36.88 18.91
CA ILE A 598 2.01 36.46 18.51
C ILE A 598 2.52 37.30 17.36
N ASP A 599 3.69 37.91 17.55
CA ASP A 599 4.47 38.49 16.47
C ASP A 599 5.27 37.40 15.71
N ILE A 600 5.09 37.36 14.39
CA ILE A 600 5.79 36.42 13.49
C ILE A 600 7.31 36.63 13.56
N SER A 601 7.77 37.86 13.78
CA SER A 601 9.20 38.19 13.84
C SER A 601 9.83 37.56 15.09
N SER A 602 9.22 37.77 16.26
CA SER A 602 9.58 37.09 17.51
C SER A 602 9.58 35.56 17.38
N ALA A 603 8.53 34.95 16.80
CA ALA A 603 8.49 33.50 16.61
C ALA A 603 9.59 32.97 15.66
N ARG A 604 10.01 33.75 14.66
CA ARG A 604 11.17 33.42 13.81
C ARG A 604 12.49 33.51 14.58
N GLU A 605 12.61 34.43 15.52
CA GLU A 605 13.78 34.53 16.40
C GLU A 605 13.85 33.36 17.37
N GLU A 606 12.74 32.98 18.02
CA GLU A 606 12.64 31.76 18.83
C GLU A 606 13.09 30.53 18.04
N PHE A 607 12.67 30.41 16.78
CA PHE A 607 13.11 29.31 15.90
C PHE A 607 14.62 29.34 15.64
N LYS A 608 15.22 30.53 15.43
CA LYS A 608 16.67 30.69 15.26
C LYS A 608 17.42 30.34 16.55
N GLN A 609 16.91 30.76 17.71
CA GLN A 609 17.49 30.44 19.02
C GLN A 609 17.42 28.95 19.32
N ALA A 610 16.27 28.31 19.07
CA ALA A 610 16.12 26.86 19.18
C ALA A 610 17.11 26.12 18.26
N LYS A 611 17.42 26.65 17.08
CA LYS A 611 18.44 26.07 16.18
C LYS A 611 19.85 26.15 16.78
N LYS A 612 20.15 27.08 17.70
CA LYS A 612 21.45 27.23 18.36
C LYS A 612 21.61 26.42 19.65
N MET A 613 20.54 25.78 20.14
CA MET A 613 20.60 24.95 21.34
C MET A 613 21.60 23.78 21.22
N PRO A 614 22.18 23.33 22.35
CA PRO A 614 23.10 22.20 22.39
C PRO A 614 22.46 20.90 21.86
N LYS A 615 23.33 19.94 21.51
CA LYS A 615 22.99 18.68 20.82
C LYS A 615 23.80 17.48 21.35
N GLY A 616 24.36 17.61 22.54
CA GLY A 616 25.28 16.66 23.15
C GLY A 616 24.57 15.41 23.66
N THR A 617 23.42 15.57 24.32
CA THR A 617 22.59 14.46 24.84
C THR A 617 21.35 14.21 23.98
N GLU A 618 20.70 13.05 24.11
CA GLU A 618 19.43 12.79 23.40
C GLU A 618 18.28 13.64 23.92
N GLU A 619 18.24 13.94 25.22
CA GLU A 619 17.25 14.84 25.81
C GLU A 619 17.39 16.27 25.27
N GLU A 620 18.63 16.76 25.13
CA GLU A 620 18.89 18.06 24.48
C GLU A 620 18.42 18.08 23.03
N LYS A 621 18.64 17.00 22.28
CA LYS A 621 18.18 16.88 20.89
C LYS A 621 16.65 16.89 20.81
N GLN A 622 15.97 16.20 21.73
CA GLN A 622 14.51 16.16 21.83
C GLN A 622 13.94 17.53 22.19
N LEU A 623 14.45 18.18 23.24
CA LEU A 623 14.04 19.52 23.64
C LEU A 623 14.28 20.56 22.54
N ARG A 624 15.44 20.47 21.85
CA ARG A 624 15.74 21.30 20.69
C ARG A 624 14.76 21.06 19.55
N ALA A 625 14.41 19.81 19.27
CA ALA A 625 13.42 19.46 18.25
C ALA A 625 12.04 20.02 18.61
N PHE A 626 11.64 19.88 19.86
CA PHE A 626 10.39 20.39 20.43
C PHE A 626 10.28 21.92 20.28
N LYS A 627 11.25 22.69 20.79
CA LYS A 627 11.21 24.17 20.71
C LYS A 627 11.18 24.69 19.26
N LYS A 628 11.88 24.03 18.33
CA LYS A 628 11.79 24.35 16.89
C LYS A 628 10.38 24.12 16.34
N ASP A 629 9.72 23.05 16.79
CA ASP A 629 8.38 22.70 16.33
C ASP A 629 7.34 23.68 16.88
N VAL A 630 7.40 24.00 18.18
CA VAL A 630 6.55 25.03 18.83
C VAL A 630 6.68 26.38 18.13
N ALA A 631 7.90 26.89 17.95
CA ALA A 631 8.13 28.18 17.28
C ALA A 631 7.60 28.20 15.84
N ARG A 632 7.70 27.07 15.12
CA ARG A 632 7.14 26.94 13.77
C ARG A 632 5.60 26.90 13.81
N LYS A 633 5.01 26.15 14.74
CA LYS A 633 3.56 26.07 14.92
C LYS A 633 2.98 27.45 15.24
N LYS A 634 3.63 28.24 16.11
CA LYS A 634 3.28 29.66 16.34
C LYS A 634 3.16 30.45 15.03
N ILE A 635 4.16 30.37 14.13
CA ILE A 635 4.13 31.05 12.83
C ILE A 635 2.98 30.53 11.94
N VAL A 636 2.75 29.22 11.92
CA VAL A 636 1.71 28.60 11.09
C VAL A 636 0.31 29.00 11.58
N CYS A 637 0.06 28.92 12.89
CA CYS A 637 -1.20 29.29 13.52
C CYS A 637 -1.49 30.77 13.30
N LYS A 638 -0.53 31.67 13.54
CA LYS A 638 -0.70 33.11 13.31
C LYS A 638 -1.04 33.42 11.85
N LYS A 639 -0.31 32.82 10.89
CA LYS A 639 -0.63 32.96 9.46
C LYS A 639 -2.02 32.42 9.09
N ALA A 640 -2.48 31.37 9.76
CA ALA A 640 -3.81 30.81 9.54
C ALA A 640 -4.91 31.74 10.09
N ILE A 641 -4.72 32.31 11.29
CA ILE A 641 -5.60 33.33 11.88
C ILE A 641 -5.69 34.53 10.94
N ASP A 642 -4.55 35.10 10.54
CA ASP A 642 -4.51 36.29 9.68
C ASP A 642 -5.17 36.04 8.30
N LYS A 643 -5.08 34.80 7.79
CA LYS A 643 -5.65 34.43 6.49
C LYS A 643 -7.15 34.13 6.53
N TYR A 644 -7.60 33.37 7.52
CA TYR A 644 -8.96 32.81 7.56
C TYR A 644 -9.91 33.55 8.49
N TYR A 645 -9.40 34.17 9.55
CA TYR A 645 -10.21 34.81 10.59
C TYR A 645 -10.01 36.33 10.65
N LYS A 646 -8.89 36.86 10.15
CA LYS A 646 -8.58 38.32 10.18
C LYS A 646 -8.75 38.88 11.61
N ASP A 647 -9.80 39.67 11.83
CA ASP A 647 -10.15 40.29 13.12
C ASP A 647 -11.11 39.46 13.97
N ASP A 648 -11.77 38.46 13.39
CA ASP A 648 -12.66 37.57 14.14
C ASP A 648 -11.88 36.63 15.06
N THR A 649 -12.52 36.26 16.16
CA THR A 649 -11.95 35.29 17.11
C THR A 649 -12.27 33.89 16.60
N PRO A 650 -11.30 32.99 16.39
CA PRO A 650 -11.61 31.64 15.94
C PRO A 650 -12.39 30.91 17.03
N VAL A 651 -13.59 30.46 16.70
CA VAL A 651 -14.46 29.66 17.58
C VAL A 651 -14.42 28.21 17.11
N GLU A 652 -14.40 27.28 18.06
CA GLU A 652 -14.45 25.84 17.78
C GLU A 652 -15.78 25.50 17.07
N PRO A 653 -15.73 24.95 15.84
CA PRO A 653 -16.95 24.59 15.13
C PRO A 653 -17.65 23.39 15.77
N ASP A 654 -18.98 23.44 15.85
CA ASP A 654 -19.81 22.36 16.38
C ASP A 654 -19.86 21.18 15.39
N TYR A 655 -19.34 20.02 15.81
CA TYR A 655 -19.31 18.80 15.02
C TYR A 655 -20.71 18.22 14.73
N SER A 656 -21.70 18.50 15.56
CA SER A 656 -23.07 17.98 15.38
C SER A 656 -23.71 18.50 14.08
N VAL A 657 -23.33 19.71 13.66
CA VAL A 657 -23.78 20.30 12.39
C VAL A 657 -23.24 19.50 11.21
N LEU A 658 -21.95 19.12 11.26
CA LEU A 658 -21.34 18.31 10.21
C LEU A 658 -21.93 16.88 10.18
N GLU A 659 -22.14 16.27 11.35
CA GLU A 659 -22.80 14.96 11.44
C GLU A 659 -24.22 15.00 10.86
N GLY A 660 -25.01 16.03 11.16
CA GLY A 660 -26.34 16.20 10.57
C GLY A 660 -26.34 16.28 9.05
N TRP A 661 -25.32 16.90 8.45
CA TRP A 661 -25.17 16.91 6.99
C TRP A 661 -24.72 15.57 6.41
N PHE A 662 -23.91 14.78 7.13
CA PHE A 662 -23.60 13.40 6.74
C PHE A 662 -24.84 12.50 6.80
N ASP A 663 -25.63 12.63 7.86
CA ASP A 663 -26.88 11.89 8.03
C ASP A 663 -27.87 12.19 6.90
N LYS A 664 -28.05 13.48 6.58
CA LYS A 664 -28.89 13.92 5.47
C LYS A 664 -28.43 13.37 4.12
N GLU A 665 -27.13 13.34 3.85
CA GLU A 665 -26.60 12.74 2.61
C GLU A 665 -26.92 11.24 2.53
N ASP A 666 -26.70 10.49 3.62
CA ASP A 666 -26.95 9.06 3.67
C ASP A 666 -28.44 8.74 3.49
N GLU A 667 -29.33 9.49 4.16
CA GLU A 667 -30.78 9.36 4.02
C GLU A 667 -31.23 9.62 2.58
N CYS A 668 -30.78 10.73 1.97
CA CYS A 668 -31.09 11.02 0.57
C CYS A 668 -30.50 9.96 -0.37
N THR A 669 -29.32 9.40 -0.08
CA THR A 669 -28.69 8.35 -0.90
C THR A 669 -29.45 7.04 -0.83
N LEU A 670 -29.94 6.66 0.35
CA LEU A 670 -30.82 5.50 0.54
C LEU A 670 -32.14 5.70 -0.20
N LYS A 671 -32.79 6.86 -0.01
CA LYS A 671 -34.03 7.23 -0.70
C LYS A 671 -33.85 7.17 -2.22
N ALA A 672 -32.75 7.71 -2.76
CA ALA A 672 -32.47 7.67 -4.19
C ALA A 672 -32.30 6.24 -4.72
N LYS A 673 -31.76 5.31 -3.92
CA LYS A 673 -31.60 3.90 -4.28
C LYS A 673 -32.95 3.17 -4.31
N GLU A 674 -33.82 3.43 -3.34
CA GLU A 674 -35.18 2.89 -3.29
C GLU A 674 -36.02 3.36 -4.48
N LEU A 675 -36.04 4.68 -4.73
CA LEU A 675 -36.71 5.26 -5.90
C LEU A 675 -36.20 4.67 -7.23
N TYR A 676 -34.91 4.34 -7.31
CA TYR A 676 -34.33 3.71 -8.50
C TYR A 676 -34.83 2.27 -8.72
N LEU A 677 -34.99 1.51 -7.64
CA LEU A 677 -35.56 0.15 -7.71
C LEU A 677 -37.04 0.20 -8.09
N GLU A 678 -37.80 1.14 -7.54
CA GLU A 678 -39.19 1.37 -7.87
C GLU A 678 -39.37 1.81 -9.33
N ALA A 679 -38.52 2.73 -9.82
CA ALA A 679 -38.55 3.17 -11.22
C ALA A 679 -38.25 2.01 -12.17
N LYS A 680 -37.33 1.12 -11.79
CA LYS A 680 -37.01 -0.09 -12.57
C LYS A 680 -38.18 -1.09 -12.57
N ALA A 681 -38.87 -1.25 -11.44
CA ALA A 681 -40.05 -2.09 -11.33
C ALA A 681 -41.23 -1.54 -12.15
N ALA A 682 -41.50 -0.23 -12.06
CA ALA A 682 -42.52 0.45 -12.86
C ALA A 682 -42.26 0.31 -14.36
N LYS A 683 -41.01 0.48 -14.79
CA LYS A 683 -40.61 0.27 -16.19
C LYS A 683 -40.79 -1.19 -16.65
N LYS A 684 -40.50 -2.17 -15.78
CA LYS A 684 -40.71 -3.60 -16.08
C LYS A 684 -42.21 -3.94 -16.20
N ASN A 685 -43.06 -3.23 -15.46
CA ASN A 685 -44.51 -3.40 -15.47
C ASN A 685 -45.22 -2.57 -16.56
N GLY A 686 -44.48 -1.85 -17.42
CA GLY A 686 -45.04 -1.06 -18.51
C GLY A 686 -45.62 0.31 -18.10
N ASP A 687 -45.45 0.73 -16.85
CA ASP A 687 -45.99 2.00 -16.34
C ASP A 687 -44.99 3.15 -16.59
N SER A 688 -45.07 3.72 -17.80
CA SER A 688 -44.16 4.78 -18.24
C SER A 688 -44.40 6.11 -17.52
N ALA A 689 -45.61 6.37 -17.02
CA ALA A 689 -45.94 7.61 -16.31
C ALA A 689 -45.30 7.61 -14.91
N LYS A 690 -45.50 6.54 -14.15
CA LYS A 690 -44.89 6.35 -12.84
C LYS A 690 -43.36 6.29 -12.91
N ALA A 691 -42.81 5.67 -13.96
CA ALA A 691 -41.37 5.66 -14.18
C ALA A 691 -40.79 7.06 -14.45
N ALA A 692 -41.54 7.95 -15.12
CA ALA A 692 -41.12 9.32 -15.38
C ALA A 692 -41.17 10.20 -14.12
N GLU A 693 -42.23 10.03 -13.31
CA GLU A 693 -42.38 10.71 -12.01
C GLU A 693 -41.26 10.33 -11.04
N LEU A 694 -41.02 9.04 -10.84
CA LEU A 694 -39.94 8.53 -10.00
C LEU A 694 -38.56 9.01 -10.50
N LYS A 695 -38.37 9.16 -11.82
CA LYS A 695 -37.13 9.71 -12.38
C LYS A 695 -36.94 11.19 -12.05
N ALA A 696 -38.02 11.98 -12.01
CA ALA A 696 -37.97 13.37 -11.57
C ALA A 696 -37.67 13.47 -10.06
N GLU A 697 -38.25 12.59 -9.24
CA GLU A 697 -37.96 12.54 -7.80
C GLU A 697 -36.51 12.11 -7.50
N ILE A 698 -35.97 11.16 -8.28
CA ILE A 698 -34.54 10.82 -8.23
C ILE A 698 -33.66 12.03 -8.54
N GLN A 699 -34.04 12.88 -9.52
CA GLN A 699 -33.28 14.09 -9.83
C GLN A 699 -33.33 15.12 -8.69
N ARG A 700 -34.48 15.31 -8.05
CA ARG A 700 -34.60 16.19 -6.87
C ARG A 700 -33.76 15.68 -5.70
N THR A 701 -33.87 14.39 -5.38
CA THR A 701 -33.08 13.74 -4.32
C THR A 701 -31.57 13.85 -4.61
N ARG A 702 -31.15 13.75 -5.88
CA ARG A 702 -29.74 14.00 -6.28
C ARG A 702 -29.30 15.45 -6.11
N ALA A 703 -30.21 16.43 -6.26
CA ALA A 703 -29.90 17.83 -5.99
C ALA A 703 -29.69 18.05 -4.49
N GLU A 704 -30.54 17.45 -3.64
CA GLU A 704 -30.39 17.48 -2.18
C GLU A 704 -29.07 16.86 -1.71
N ILE A 705 -28.65 15.74 -2.32
CA ILE A 705 -27.33 15.13 -2.07
C ILE A 705 -26.21 16.13 -2.39
N LYS A 706 -26.27 16.82 -3.53
CA LYS A 706 -25.26 17.82 -3.90
C LYS A 706 -25.22 18.99 -2.94
N GLU A 707 -26.38 19.44 -2.48
CA GLU A 707 -26.49 20.53 -1.49
C GLU A 707 -25.89 20.11 -0.15
N ALA A 708 -26.24 18.91 0.33
CA ALA A 708 -25.66 18.34 1.54
C ALA A 708 -24.12 18.25 1.43
N GLN A 709 -23.59 17.74 0.32
CA GLN A 709 -22.15 17.69 0.05
C GLN A 709 -21.47 19.07 0.04
N ALA A 710 -22.14 20.09 -0.51
CA ALA A 710 -21.61 21.46 -0.51
C ALA A 710 -21.56 22.07 0.90
N ASN A 711 -22.58 21.81 1.71
CA ASN A 711 -22.62 22.25 3.11
C ASN A 711 -21.61 21.48 3.98
N GLN A 712 -21.49 20.16 3.81
CA GLN A 712 -20.44 19.36 4.43
C GLN A 712 -19.06 19.93 4.14
N LYS A 713 -18.77 20.25 2.87
CA LYS A 713 -17.49 20.84 2.48
C LYS A 713 -17.24 22.17 3.20
N THR A 714 -18.26 23.01 3.32
CA THR A 714 -18.16 24.31 4.01
C THR A 714 -17.86 24.12 5.50
N GLU A 715 -18.56 23.22 6.18
CA GLU A 715 -18.31 22.92 7.60
C GLU A 715 -16.95 22.24 7.81
N MET A 716 -16.55 21.33 6.92
CA MET A 716 -15.21 20.72 6.92
C MET A 716 -14.11 21.76 6.73
N ASP A 717 -14.33 22.77 5.87
CA ASP A 717 -13.38 23.86 5.66
C ASP A 717 -13.26 24.74 6.92
N LYS A 718 -14.38 25.05 7.60
CA LYS A 718 -14.36 25.76 8.90
C LYS A 718 -13.57 24.99 9.96
N LEU A 719 -13.81 23.69 10.10
CA LEU A 719 -13.04 22.80 10.99
C LEU A 719 -11.56 22.78 10.64
N ALA A 720 -11.24 22.76 9.35
CA ALA A 720 -9.86 22.79 8.89
C ALA A 720 -9.18 24.12 9.20
N TYR A 721 -9.88 25.24 9.01
CA TYR A 721 -9.36 26.57 9.34
C TYR A 721 -9.14 26.71 10.84
N PHE A 722 -10.09 26.24 11.65
CA PHE A 722 -9.97 26.25 13.10
C PHE A 722 -8.82 25.38 13.55
N GLY A 723 -8.74 24.12 13.11
CA GLY A 723 -7.64 23.23 13.47
C GLY A 723 -6.26 23.73 13.02
N ARG A 724 -6.17 24.55 11.95
CA ARG A 724 -4.91 25.23 11.56
C ARG A 724 -4.59 26.41 12.47
N ALA A 725 -5.59 27.21 12.83
CA ALA A 725 -5.44 28.36 13.71
C ALA A 725 -5.15 27.95 15.17
N ALA A 726 -5.78 26.87 15.61
CA ALA A 726 -5.76 26.36 16.97
C ALA A 726 -4.79 25.19 17.20
N LYS A 727 -4.00 24.79 16.19
CA LYS A 727 -3.11 23.62 16.27
C LYS A 727 -2.27 23.59 17.55
N LEU A 728 -1.71 24.73 17.94
CA LEU A 728 -0.86 24.86 19.12
C LEU A 728 -1.61 24.70 20.46
N ASN A 729 -2.93 24.94 20.48
CA ASN A 729 -3.79 24.69 21.63
C ASN A 729 -4.36 23.26 21.63
N LEU A 730 -4.45 22.64 20.46
CA LEU A 730 -4.95 21.27 20.27
C LEU A 730 -3.87 20.22 20.53
N ASP A 731 -2.60 20.57 20.25
CA ASP A 731 -1.40 19.81 20.65
C ASP A 731 -1.11 19.99 22.15
#